data_AF-A0A9J7BS42-F1
#
_entry.id   AF-A0A9J7BS42-F1
#
_cell.length_a   1.000
_cell.length_b   1.000
_cell.length_c   1.000
_cell.angle_alpha   90.00
_cell.angle_beta   90.00
_cell.angle_gamma   90.00
#
_symmetry.space_group_name_H-M   'P 1'
#
loop_
_entity.id
_entity.type
_entity.pdbx_description
1 polymer ?
#
loop_
_entity_poly.entity_id
_entity_poly.type
_entity_poly.pdbx_seq_one_letter_code
_entity_poly.pdbx_strand_id
1 'polypeptide(L)'
;MLRSRFAIFVLGTALVGAAASMPLPAAAAAHQQSESQLQKLSGEYTSAEFPDTPVSFYVQNGNLTFESERDVPTELKTISATEFAIPDSKATYRFTVDASGRGASVINSRDVTEVFKRTGEAVKHVFHDYVRTEAMIPMRDGVKLHAVILKPSDMKDPLPFLIQRTPYGVDGTSRGFFFAARPELARDGYIYVGEDIRGRFKSEGEFVMSRPMADHKDPKAVDESTDAYDTVEWLLKNVPGNNGRAGFVGTSYPGFLAMAAGIDPHPATKCVSPQAPMIDVWMGDDFFHNGAFRQTYGYDYVKAMESSKETSEVDYGKKDGKPVDGYDYFLSRGSFEEDLKQSGSKELPTWKLFLEHPAYDSTWSSRGVEHHLNEVQVPVLSVGGYYDQEDMWGPQSEYNSLEPHDDKHENFLVLGPWRHGYWSSSSRHLGNVQYGEPIGKEFRRDIEAKFFGHYLKDESGFNLEDTASFQTGSNKWMRYGHFPPEGSQPTALHLRGDGNLSWGDVKTPAKTAYTSDPANPVPYRHRPIQPTYGEGSEWFNWLTEDQRFVADRKDVATWKIPVKKDLVATGEVIADIFASTTGTDGDLVVKLIDQYPDDDSDPKMRGYQLMTNEEIFRGRYIDGFNRPRAIRAGDIREFKWSLHDVDHVFKAGHTIVVQVQSTWFPLYDRNPQTYVPNIMTAKPADYKAATITIYSDKDHDSSLQVPLMNQCDAVECF
;
A
#
# COMPACT_ATOMS: atom_id res chain seq x y z
N MET A 1 26.65 17.07 -24.39
CA MET A 1 27.63 17.06 -25.51
C MET A 1 26.96 16.49 -26.75
N LEU A 2 26.94 17.27 -27.83
CA LEU A 2 26.45 16.93 -29.17
C LEU A 2 27.00 15.59 -29.69
N ARG A 3 26.20 14.83 -30.45
CA ARG A 3 26.74 14.02 -31.55
C ARG A 3 25.97 14.24 -32.84
N SER A 4 26.74 14.71 -33.81
CA SER A 4 26.39 15.04 -35.18
C SER A 4 26.91 13.96 -36.13
N ARG A 5 26.18 13.78 -37.24
CA ARG A 5 26.62 13.44 -38.61
C ARG A 5 27.06 12.00 -38.91
N PHE A 6 26.41 11.45 -39.94
CA PHE A 6 27.08 11.11 -41.20
C PHE A 6 26.14 11.38 -42.39
N ALA A 7 26.63 12.14 -43.36
CA ALA A 7 26.05 12.29 -44.69
C ALA A 7 27.10 11.81 -45.70
N ILE A 8 26.68 11.06 -46.71
CA ILE A 8 27.48 10.74 -47.90
C ILE A 8 26.66 11.15 -49.13
N PHE A 9 27.28 12.01 -49.94
CA PHE A 9 26.83 12.51 -51.22
C PHE A 9 27.45 11.66 -52.34
N VAL A 10 26.69 11.31 -53.38
CA VAL A 10 27.25 10.98 -54.70
C VAL A 10 26.38 11.65 -55.78
N LEU A 11 27.04 12.43 -56.63
CA LEU A 11 26.52 13.14 -57.80
C LEU A 11 26.41 12.21 -59.03
N GLY A 12 25.44 12.48 -59.90
CA GLY A 12 25.40 11.97 -61.29
C GLY A 12 24.27 12.63 -62.11
N THR A 13 24.65 13.27 -63.21
CA THR A 13 23.93 14.29 -64.00
C THR A 13 22.94 13.80 -65.07
N ALA A 14 21.85 14.58 -65.23
CA ALA A 14 21.17 15.06 -66.44
C ALA A 14 20.50 14.09 -67.45
N LEU A 15 19.19 14.28 -67.68
CA LEU A 15 18.61 14.66 -68.99
C LEU A 15 17.10 14.95 -68.90
N VAL A 16 16.69 16.05 -69.51
CA VAL A 16 15.32 16.57 -69.60
C VAL A 16 14.54 15.78 -70.65
N GLY A 17 13.36 15.27 -70.27
CA GLY A 17 12.37 14.71 -71.19
C GLY A 17 10.97 15.05 -70.69
N ALA A 18 10.27 15.93 -71.40
CA ALA A 18 8.88 16.28 -71.13
C ALA A 18 7.96 15.12 -71.48
N ALA A 19 7.14 14.65 -70.54
CA ALA A 19 6.02 13.76 -70.80
C ALA A 19 4.86 14.06 -69.84
N ALA A 20 3.68 14.15 -70.46
CA ALA A 20 2.35 14.50 -69.95
C ALA A 20 2.04 14.20 -68.46
N SER A 21 1.45 15.21 -67.83
CA SER A 21 0.74 15.12 -66.55
C SER A 21 -0.44 14.13 -66.61
N MET A 22 -0.32 13.01 -65.91
CA MET A 22 -1.47 12.24 -65.44
C MET A 22 -1.86 12.74 -64.04
N PRO A 23 -3.15 12.91 -63.73
CA PRO A 23 -3.55 13.31 -62.39
C PRO A 23 -3.23 12.18 -61.41
N LEU A 24 -2.43 12.49 -60.38
CA LEU A 24 -2.33 11.68 -59.18
C LEU A 24 -3.75 11.49 -58.60
N PRO A 25 -4.12 10.29 -58.14
CA PRO A 25 -5.38 10.14 -57.43
C PRO A 25 -5.34 11.05 -56.20
N ALA A 26 -6.43 11.82 -56.01
CA ALA A 26 -6.63 12.67 -54.86
C ALA A 26 -6.31 11.89 -53.57
N ALA A 27 -5.57 12.52 -52.66
CA ALA A 27 -5.41 12.03 -51.31
C ALA A 27 -6.79 11.67 -50.74
N ALA A 28 -6.95 10.41 -50.34
CA ALA A 28 -8.18 9.95 -49.70
C ALA A 28 -8.44 10.83 -48.48
N ALA A 29 -9.54 11.59 -48.51
CA ALA A 29 -10.06 12.26 -47.35
C ALA A 29 -10.31 11.19 -46.27
N ALA A 30 -9.73 11.38 -45.09
CA ALA A 30 -10.06 10.60 -43.90
C ALA A 30 -11.59 10.59 -43.78
N HIS A 31 -12.22 9.42 -43.86
CA HIS A 31 -13.66 9.28 -43.68
C HIS A 31 -13.99 9.64 -42.23
N GLN A 32 -14.37 10.90 -41.99
CA GLN A 32 -15.02 11.29 -40.76
C GLN A 32 -16.35 10.54 -40.70
N GLN A 33 -16.51 9.66 -39.71
CA GLN A 33 -17.76 8.91 -39.55
C GLN A 33 -18.93 9.88 -39.37
N SER A 34 -20.10 9.54 -39.91
CA SER A 34 -21.28 10.36 -39.68
C SER A 34 -21.69 10.29 -38.21
N GLU A 35 -22.24 11.38 -37.69
CA GLU A 35 -22.74 11.45 -36.31
C GLU A 35 -23.72 10.29 -35.99
N SER A 36 -24.56 9.93 -36.98
CA SER A 36 -25.48 8.79 -36.89
C SER A 36 -24.78 7.42 -36.76
N GLN A 37 -23.56 7.27 -37.26
CA GLN A 37 -22.76 6.05 -37.09
C GLN A 37 -22.15 6.00 -35.68
N LEU A 38 -21.64 7.13 -35.19
CA LEU A 38 -21.09 7.23 -33.83
C LEU A 38 -22.17 7.04 -32.77
N GLN A 39 -23.38 7.57 -33.00
CA GLN A 39 -24.51 7.42 -32.08
C GLN A 39 -24.88 5.95 -31.85
N LYS A 40 -24.66 5.07 -32.84
CA LYS A 40 -24.90 3.63 -32.69
C LYS A 40 -23.95 2.97 -31.69
N LEU A 41 -22.76 3.54 -31.49
CA LEU A 41 -21.77 3.09 -30.51
C LEU A 41 -21.94 3.76 -29.14
N SER A 42 -22.82 4.77 -29.04
CA SER A 42 -23.11 5.40 -27.75
C SER A 42 -23.90 4.45 -26.85
N GLY A 43 -23.56 4.43 -25.57
CA GLY A 43 -24.15 3.55 -24.57
C GLY A 43 -23.28 3.45 -23.33
N GLU A 44 -23.84 2.90 -22.27
CA GLU A 44 -23.07 2.44 -21.11
C GLU A 44 -22.64 0.99 -21.36
N TYR A 45 -21.39 0.68 -21.02
CA TYR A 45 -20.77 -0.61 -21.20
C TYR A 45 -20.16 -1.08 -19.88
N THR A 46 -20.48 -2.31 -19.49
CA THR A 46 -20.12 -2.87 -18.19
C THR A 46 -19.35 -4.18 -18.37
N SER A 47 -18.30 -4.34 -17.57
CA SER A 47 -17.54 -5.58 -17.45
C SER A 47 -18.26 -6.54 -16.50
N ALA A 48 -18.26 -7.84 -16.81
CA ALA A 48 -18.80 -8.84 -15.89
C ALA A 48 -17.92 -9.01 -14.64
N GLU A 49 -16.63 -8.72 -14.76
CA GLU A 49 -15.66 -8.78 -13.66
C GLU A 49 -15.74 -7.53 -12.77
N PHE A 50 -15.97 -6.36 -13.39
CA PHE A 50 -16.08 -5.08 -12.69
C PHE A 50 -17.41 -4.37 -12.98
N PRO A 51 -18.54 -4.88 -12.44
CA PRO A 51 -19.86 -4.35 -12.77
C PRO A 51 -20.12 -2.93 -12.23
N ASP A 52 -19.36 -2.44 -11.26
CA ASP A 52 -19.56 -1.12 -10.62
C ASP A 52 -18.72 0.00 -11.20
N THR A 53 -17.88 -0.31 -12.19
CA THR A 53 -17.06 0.67 -12.91
C THR A 53 -17.44 0.67 -14.39
N PRO A 54 -18.72 0.98 -14.72
CA PRO A 54 -19.12 1.07 -16.12
C PRO A 54 -18.35 2.19 -16.83
N VAL A 55 -18.16 2.00 -18.13
CA VAL A 55 -17.61 3.01 -19.04
C VAL A 55 -18.71 3.48 -19.96
N SER A 56 -18.88 4.79 -20.08
CA SER A 56 -19.89 5.41 -20.92
C SER A 56 -19.25 5.98 -22.18
N PHE A 57 -19.93 5.77 -23.31
CA PHE A 57 -19.56 6.35 -24.59
C PHE A 57 -20.71 7.16 -25.17
N TYR A 58 -20.44 8.35 -25.66
CA TYR A 58 -21.44 9.19 -26.31
C TYR A 58 -20.83 10.14 -27.32
N VAL A 59 -21.66 10.70 -28.20
CA VAL A 59 -21.21 11.71 -29.16
C VAL A 59 -21.19 13.09 -28.51
N GLN A 60 -20.07 13.78 -28.65
CA GLN A 60 -19.89 15.17 -28.25
C GLN A 60 -19.02 15.86 -29.30
N ASN A 61 -19.44 17.07 -29.74
CA ASN A 61 -18.73 17.84 -30.78
C ASN A 61 -18.45 17.06 -32.08
N GLY A 62 -19.30 16.08 -32.43
CA GLY A 62 -19.11 15.23 -33.60
C GLY A 62 -18.08 14.10 -33.45
N ASN A 63 -17.51 13.91 -32.25
CA ASN A 63 -16.57 12.85 -31.92
C ASN A 63 -17.16 11.89 -30.88
N LEU A 64 -16.69 10.64 -30.88
CA LEU A 64 -17.00 9.70 -29.80
C LEU A 64 -16.19 10.08 -28.57
N THR A 65 -16.85 10.29 -27.44
CA THR A 65 -16.25 10.61 -26.15
C THR A 65 -16.45 9.43 -25.21
N PHE A 66 -15.44 9.13 -24.40
CA PHE A 66 -15.58 8.18 -23.30
C PHE A 66 -15.38 8.86 -21.96
N GLU A 67 -16.03 8.32 -20.93
CA GLU A 67 -15.83 8.67 -19.53
C GLU A 67 -16.22 7.50 -18.62
N SER A 68 -15.86 7.61 -17.34
CA SER A 68 -16.30 6.69 -16.29
C SER A 68 -16.52 7.47 -14.99
N GLU A 69 -16.77 6.76 -13.88
CA GLU A 69 -16.76 7.39 -12.56
C GLU A 69 -15.38 8.03 -12.20
N ARG A 70 -14.31 7.69 -12.92
CA ARG A 70 -12.93 8.14 -12.63
C ARG A 70 -12.28 8.87 -13.79
N ASP A 71 -12.64 8.48 -15.01
CA ASP A 71 -12.07 9.03 -16.22
C ASP A 71 -12.90 10.21 -16.68
N VAL A 72 -12.24 11.38 -16.72
CA VAL A 72 -12.86 12.60 -17.23
C VAL A 72 -13.23 12.47 -18.71
N PRO A 73 -14.24 13.22 -19.20
CA PRO A 73 -14.67 13.14 -20.58
C PRO A 73 -13.51 13.37 -21.55
N THR A 74 -13.25 12.36 -22.38
CA THR A 74 -12.12 12.36 -23.32
C THR A 74 -12.60 12.04 -24.72
N GLU A 75 -12.46 13.00 -25.64
CA GLU A 75 -12.76 12.80 -27.07
C GLU A 75 -11.76 11.83 -27.71
N LEU A 76 -12.27 10.78 -28.33
CA LEU A 76 -11.47 9.74 -28.97
C LEU A 76 -11.14 10.09 -30.42
N LYS A 77 -9.96 9.66 -30.88
CA LYS A 77 -9.52 9.82 -32.28
C LYS A 77 -9.94 8.62 -33.12
N THR A 78 -10.75 8.83 -34.14
CA THR A 78 -11.20 7.76 -35.06
C THR A 78 -10.03 7.10 -35.79
N ILE A 79 -9.89 5.77 -35.66
CA ILE A 79 -8.98 4.94 -36.47
C ILE A 79 -9.78 4.26 -37.58
N SER A 80 -10.90 3.65 -37.23
CA SER A 80 -11.80 2.94 -38.15
C SER A 80 -13.25 3.08 -37.69
N ALA A 81 -14.17 2.39 -38.36
CA ALA A 81 -15.59 2.49 -38.03
C ALA A 81 -15.97 1.98 -36.63
N THR A 82 -15.11 1.15 -36.03
CA THR A 82 -15.30 0.52 -34.72
C THR A 82 -14.04 0.56 -33.86
N GLU A 83 -13.01 1.32 -34.26
CA GLU A 83 -11.79 1.45 -33.49
C GLU A 83 -11.41 2.92 -33.32
N PHE A 84 -11.11 3.29 -32.08
CA PHE A 84 -10.82 4.66 -31.69
C PHE A 84 -9.61 4.70 -30.76
N ALA A 85 -8.66 5.59 -31.03
CA ALA A 85 -7.52 5.83 -30.16
C ALA A 85 -7.87 6.79 -29.02
N ILE A 86 -7.36 6.46 -27.84
CA ILE A 86 -7.34 7.38 -26.71
C ILE A 86 -6.21 8.40 -26.95
N PRO A 87 -6.46 9.72 -26.92
CA PRO A 87 -5.40 10.72 -27.05
C PRO A 87 -4.27 10.50 -26.04
N ASP A 88 -3.04 10.78 -26.48
CA ASP A 88 -1.82 10.71 -25.65
C ASP A 88 -1.57 9.33 -24.99
N SER A 89 -2.19 8.30 -25.55
CA SER A 89 -2.10 6.91 -25.13
C SER A 89 -1.84 6.02 -26.34
N LYS A 90 -1.19 4.87 -26.11
CA LYS A 90 -1.05 3.79 -27.11
C LYS A 90 -2.29 2.89 -27.16
N ALA A 91 -3.29 3.15 -26.31
CA ALA A 91 -4.48 2.33 -26.16
C ALA A 91 -5.59 2.73 -27.13
N THR A 92 -6.36 1.74 -27.56
CA THR A 92 -7.56 1.93 -28.37
C THR A 92 -8.77 1.25 -27.74
N TYR A 93 -9.95 1.80 -28.00
CA TYR A 93 -11.22 1.12 -27.79
C TYR A 93 -11.67 0.47 -29.09
N ARG A 94 -11.96 -0.83 -29.04
CA ARG A 94 -12.44 -1.61 -30.19
C ARG A 94 -13.83 -2.15 -29.91
N PHE A 95 -14.79 -1.70 -30.70
CA PHE A 95 -16.19 -2.09 -30.61
C PHE A 95 -16.49 -3.31 -31.46
N THR A 96 -17.38 -4.17 -30.97
CA THR A 96 -18.18 -5.07 -31.80
C THR A 96 -19.58 -4.49 -31.97
N VAL A 97 -20.24 -4.83 -33.07
CA VAL A 97 -21.61 -4.35 -33.36
C VAL A 97 -22.56 -5.52 -33.59
N ASP A 98 -23.83 -5.34 -33.24
CA ASP A 98 -24.92 -6.28 -33.52
C ASP A 98 -25.35 -6.22 -35.01
N ALA A 99 -26.32 -7.06 -35.39
CA ALA A 99 -26.85 -7.11 -36.76
C ALA A 99 -27.49 -5.79 -37.24
N SER A 100 -27.85 -4.87 -36.34
CA SER A 100 -28.36 -3.53 -36.65
C SER A 100 -27.27 -2.46 -36.75
N GLY A 101 -26.01 -2.85 -36.50
CA GLY A 101 -24.85 -1.99 -36.44
C GLY A 101 -24.73 -1.20 -35.14
N ARG A 102 -25.47 -1.55 -34.08
CA ARG A 102 -25.34 -0.94 -32.75
C ARG A 102 -24.20 -1.60 -31.99
N GLY A 103 -23.43 -0.81 -31.22
CA GLY A 103 -22.35 -1.33 -30.40
C GLY A 103 -22.87 -2.36 -29.40
N ALA A 104 -22.31 -3.57 -29.46
CA ALA A 104 -22.68 -4.71 -28.62
C ALA A 104 -21.68 -4.91 -27.48
N SER A 105 -20.39 -4.79 -27.76
CA SER A 105 -19.32 -4.80 -26.77
C SER A 105 -18.18 -3.88 -27.17
N VAL A 106 -17.29 -3.60 -26.21
CA VAL A 106 -16.04 -2.86 -26.43
C VAL A 106 -14.94 -3.50 -25.58
N ILE A 107 -13.72 -3.52 -26.13
CA ILE A 107 -12.50 -3.91 -25.41
C ILE A 107 -11.52 -2.73 -25.40
N ASN A 108 -10.75 -2.62 -24.32
CA ASN A 108 -9.60 -1.72 -24.25
C ASN A 108 -8.36 -2.49 -24.70
N SER A 109 -7.57 -1.95 -25.62
CA SER A 109 -6.38 -2.66 -26.11
C SER A 109 -5.28 -2.86 -25.07
N ARG A 110 -5.37 -2.21 -23.89
CA ARG A 110 -4.49 -2.47 -22.74
C ARG A 110 -4.81 -3.79 -22.05
N ASP A 111 -6.07 -4.18 -22.04
CA ASP A 111 -6.52 -5.47 -21.51
C ASP A 111 -7.58 -6.06 -22.45
N VAL A 112 -7.13 -6.96 -23.31
CA VAL A 112 -7.98 -7.63 -24.29
C VAL A 112 -8.78 -8.79 -23.67
N THR A 113 -8.51 -9.15 -22.41
CA THR A 113 -9.24 -10.20 -21.71
C THR A 113 -10.53 -9.66 -21.10
N GLU A 114 -10.55 -8.36 -20.77
CA GLU A 114 -11.73 -7.67 -20.29
C GLU A 114 -12.66 -7.22 -21.43
N VAL A 115 -13.90 -7.71 -21.41
CA VAL A 115 -14.93 -7.36 -22.41
C VAL A 115 -16.08 -6.63 -21.75
N PHE A 116 -16.27 -5.37 -22.12
CA PHE A 116 -17.39 -4.56 -21.67
C PHE A 116 -18.57 -4.76 -22.61
N LYS A 117 -19.71 -5.22 -22.09
CA LYS A 117 -20.94 -5.39 -22.86
C LYS A 117 -21.84 -4.18 -22.69
N ARG A 118 -22.54 -3.77 -23.75
CA ARG A 118 -23.51 -2.70 -23.65
C ARG A 118 -24.64 -3.10 -22.72
N THR A 119 -24.87 -2.31 -21.68
CA THR A 119 -25.84 -2.56 -20.62
C THR A 119 -26.93 -1.49 -20.57
N GLY A 120 -26.68 -0.29 -21.11
CA GLY A 120 -27.64 0.80 -21.04
C GLY A 120 -27.43 1.92 -22.05
N GLU A 121 -28.20 2.98 -21.86
CA GLU A 121 -27.97 4.28 -22.49
C GLU A 121 -26.73 4.93 -21.88
N ALA A 122 -26.11 5.85 -22.63
CA ALA A 122 -24.92 6.54 -22.15
C ALA A 122 -25.23 7.36 -20.89
N VAL A 123 -24.42 7.18 -19.85
CA VAL A 123 -24.45 7.95 -18.62
C VAL A 123 -23.44 9.08 -18.70
N LYS A 124 -23.81 10.27 -18.19
CA LYS A 124 -22.90 11.40 -18.05
C LYS A 124 -22.71 11.73 -16.58
N HIS A 125 -21.48 11.63 -16.09
CA HIS A 125 -21.09 12.00 -14.74
C HIS A 125 -20.84 13.51 -14.65
N VAL A 126 -20.96 14.04 -13.43
CA VAL A 126 -20.62 15.43 -13.14
C VAL A 126 -19.11 15.54 -12.96
N PHE A 127 -18.51 16.49 -13.68
CA PHE A 127 -17.10 16.84 -13.55
C PHE A 127 -16.97 18.36 -13.50
N HIS A 128 -16.28 18.87 -12.48
CA HIS A 128 -15.89 20.28 -12.44
C HIS A 128 -14.75 20.56 -13.40
N ASP A 129 -14.72 21.77 -13.97
CA ASP A 129 -13.56 22.23 -14.73
C ASP A 129 -12.60 22.93 -13.78
N TYR A 130 -11.32 22.56 -13.81
CA TYR A 130 -10.32 23.10 -12.89
C TYR A 130 -9.34 24.01 -13.63
N VAL A 131 -9.09 25.19 -13.06
CA VAL A 131 -7.95 26.02 -13.43
C VAL A 131 -6.73 25.51 -12.68
N ARG A 132 -5.70 25.10 -13.42
CA ARG A 132 -4.40 24.71 -12.87
C ARG A 132 -3.48 25.93 -12.79
N THR A 133 -2.85 26.12 -11.63
CA THR A 133 -1.78 27.11 -11.40
C THR A 133 -0.62 26.45 -10.67
N GLU A 134 0.58 27.03 -10.80
CA GLU A 134 1.79 26.58 -10.10
C GLU A 134 2.32 27.72 -9.22
N ALA A 135 2.87 27.38 -8.06
CA ALA A 135 3.50 28.31 -7.14
C ALA A 135 4.80 27.74 -6.57
N MET A 136 5.73 28.64 -6.23
CA MET A 136 6.89 28.33 -5.39
C MET A 136 6.67 29.02 -4.04
N ILE A 137 6.14 28.27 -3.07
CA ILE A 137 5.68 28.77 -1.77
C ILE A 137 6.88 28.93 -0.84
N PRO A 138 7.22 30.15 -0.37
CA PRO A 138 8.33 30.35 0.55
C PRO A 138 7.96 29.91 1.96
N MET A 139 8.77 29.01 2.52
CA MET A 139 8.72 28.60 3.94
C MET A 139 9.40 29.65 4.83
N ARG A 140 9.28 29.51 6.15
CA ARG A 140 9.88 30.42 7.16
C ARG A 140 11.40 30.58 7.06
N ASP A 141 12.10 29.59 6.53
CA ASP A 141 13.55 29.61 6.31
C ASP A 141 13.95 30.14 4.91
N GLY A 142 12.96 30.50 4.09
CA GLY A 142 13.15 31.05 2.74
C GLY A 142 13.30 30.01 1.65
N VAL A 143 13.37 28.71 1.98
CA VAL A 143 13.27 27.62 0.98
C VAL A 143 11.88 27.65 0.36
N LYS A 144 11.81 27.40 -0.95
CA LYS A 144 10.54 27.39 -1.67
C LYS A 144 10.11 25.99 -2.07
N LEU A 145 8.87 25.64 -1.73
CA LEU A 145 8.24 24.40 -2.11
C LEU A 145 7.37 24.59 -3.34
N HIS A 146 7.47 23.67 -4.30
CA HIS A 146 6.68 23.68 -5.51
C HIS A 146 5.29 23.10 -5.24
N ALA A 147 4.25 23.85 -5.62
CA ALA A 147 2.87 23.42 -5.50
C ALA A 147 2.09 23.59 -6.80
N VAL A 148 1.26 22.61 -7.14
CA VAL A 148 0.23 22.69 -8.17
C VAL A 148 -1.13 22.87 -7.49
N ILE A 149 -1.83 23.94 -7.86
CA ILE A 149 -3.13 24.31 -7.29
C ILE A 149 -4.19 24.17 -8.38
N LEU A 150 -5.16 23.30 -8.15
CA LEU A 150 -6.34 23.11 -8.97
C LEU A 150 -7.54 23.78 -8.28
N LYS A 151 -8.08 24.83 -8.90
CA LYS A 151 -9.29 25.50 -8.42
C LYS A 151 -10.46 25.27 -9.37
N PRO A 152 -11.64 24.80 -8.90
CA PRO A 152 -12.84 24.72 -9.72
C PRO A 152 -13.21 26.08 -10.32
N SER A 153 -13.48 26.12 -11.63
CA SER A 153 -13.80 27.32 -12.39
C SER A 153 -15.30 27.61 -12.46
N ASP A 154 -16.10 26.57 -12.27
CA ASP A 154 -17.56 26.56 -12.35
C ASP A 154 -18.24 26.78 -10.99
N MET A 155 -17.50 26.68 -9.88
CA MET A 155 -17.99 26.97 -8.53
C MET A 155 -17.65 28.41 -8.12
N LYS A 156 -18.67 29.13 -7.61
CA LYS A 156 -18.55 30.54 -7.24
C LYS A 156 -18.42 30.78 -5.74
N ASP A 157 -18.94 29.87 -4.94
CA ASP A 157 -18.86 29.96 -3.49
C ASP A 157 -17.42 29.72 -3.00
N PRO A 158 -17.00 30.34 -1.88
CA PRO A 158 -15.69 30.08 -1.31
C PRO A 158 -15.50 28.59 -0.98
N LEU A 159 -14.36 28.01 -1.38
CA LEU A 159 -14.07 26.59 -1.21
C LEU A 159 -12.92 26.34 -0.22
N PRO A 160 -12.92 25.20 0.49
CA PRO A 160 -11.79 24.80 1.31
C PRO A 160 -10.64 24.22 0.47
N PHE A 161 -9.45 24.19 1.07
CA PHE A 161 -8.30 23.49 0.52
C PHE A 161 -8.31 22.01 0.90
N LEU A 162 -8.05 21.14 -0.08
CA LEU A 162 -7.70 19.73 0.16
C LEU A 162 -6.24 19.55 -0.28
N ILE A 163 -5.35 19.34 0.67
CA ILE A 163 -3.91 19.40 0.48
C ILE A 163 -3.30 18.00 0.57
N GLN A 164 -2.46 17.66 -0.41
CA GLN A 164 -1.61 16.48 -0.38
C GLN A 164 -0.15 16.91 -0.62
N ARG A 165 0.67 16.77 0.42
CA ARG A 165 2.13 16.93 0.33
C ARG A 165 2.75 15.58 -0.04
N THR A 166 3.77 15.55 -0.88
CA THR A 166 4.36 14.27 -1.35
C THR A 166 5.82 14.40 -1.78
N PRO A 167 6.65 13.35 -1.59
CA PRO A 167 7.97 13.29 -2.18
C PRO A 167 7.99 12.65 -3.56
N TYR A 168 6.83 12.39 -4.17
CA TYR A 168 6.65 11.61 -5.41
C TYR A 168 6.37 12.44 -6.68
N GLY A 169 6.43 13.77 -6.60
CA GLY A 169 6.32 14.64 -7.76
C GLY A 169 4.88 15.05 -8.06
N VAL A 170 4.62 16.36 -8.07
CA VAL A 170 3.26 16.89 -8.27
C VAL A 170 3.04 17.57 -9.61
N ASP A 171 4.05 17.70 -10.46
CA ASP A 171 3.94 18.44 -11.72
C ASP A 171 2.83 17.91 -12.65
N GLY A 172 2.65 16.58 -12.68
CA GLY A 172 1.59 15.91 -13.43
C GLY A 172 0.18 16.08 -12.87
N THR A 173 0.01 16.76 -11.73
CA THR A 173 -1.29 17.02 -11.11
C THR A 173 -2.20 17.75 -12.09
N SER A 174 -3.33 17.11 -12.37
CA SER A 174 -4.33 17.58 -13.33
C SER A 174 -5.72 17.21 -12.85
N ARG A 175 -6.74 17.77 -13.48
CA ARG A 175 -8.13 17.36 -13.24
C ARG A 175 -8.31 15.85 -13.39
N GLY A 176 -7.79 15.28 -14.48
CA GLY A 176 -7.90 13.83 -14.73
C GLY A 176 -7.27 13.00 -13.62
N PHE A 177 -6.08 13.41 -13.13
CA PHE A 177 -5.43 12.77 -12.00
C PHE A 177 -6.30 12.83 -10.72
N PHE A 178 -6.86 14.00 -10.39
CA PHE A 178 -7.66 14.15 -9.17
C PHE A 178 -8.93 13.28 -9.20
N PHE A 179 -9.67 13.26 -10.32
CA PHE A 179 -10.84 12.38 -10.47
C PHE A 179 -10.47 10.90 -10.49
N ALA A 180 -9.32 10.53 -11.08
CA ALA A 180 -8.89 9.14 -11.08
C ALA A 180 -8.55 8.66 -9.66
N ALA A 181 -7.83 9.48 -8.90
CA ALA A 181 -7.35 9.15 -7.56
C ALA A 181 -8.46 9.23 -6.49
N ARG A 182 -9.29 10.28 -6.52
CA ARG A 182 -10.28 10.61 -5.48
C ARG A 182 -11.59 11.12 -6.10
N PRO A 183 -12.34 10.26 -6.82
CA PRO A 183 -13.47 10.70 -7.64
C PRO A 183 -14.60 11.35 -6.83
N GLU A 184 -14.89 10.86 -5.62
CA GLU A 184 -15.91 11.41 -4.74
C GLU A 184 -15.54 12.83 -4.27
N LEU A 185 -14.35 13.00 -3.70
CA LEU A 185 -13.84 14.32 -3.28
C LEU A 185 -13.72 15.30 -4.46
N ALA A 186 -13.26 14.83 -5.63
CA ALA A 186 -13.16 15.69 -6.81
C ALA A 186 -14.51 16.21 -7.30
N ARG A 187 -15.61 15.46 -7.11
CA ARG A 187 -16.99 15.87 -7.40
C ARG A 187 -17.60 16.78 -6.35
N ASP A 188 -17.20 16.62 -5.10
CA ASP A 188 -17.74 17.49 -4.04
C ASP A 188 -17.17 18.92 -4.13
N GLY A 189 -16.07 19.09 -4.84
CA GLY A 189 -15.47 20.39 -5.16
C GLY A 189 -14.59 20.91 -4.03
N TYR A 190 -13.28 20.98 -4.28
CA TYR A 190 -12.27 21.52 -3.37
C TYR A 190 -11.24 22.30 -4.18
N ILE A 191 -10.53 23.24 -3.54
CA ILE A 191 -9.26 23.71 -4.08
C ILE A 191 -8.21 22.63 -3.76
N TYR A 192 -7.90 21.78 -4.75
CA TYR A 192 -6.92 20.71 -4.56
C TYR A 192 -5.50 21.25 -4.71
N VAL A 193 -4.62 20.91 -3.77
CA VAL A 193 -3.22 21.34 -3.77
C VAL A 193 -2.33 20.11 -3.67
N GLY A 194 -1.54 19.86 -4.72
CA GLY A 194 -0.42 18.93 -4.66
C GLY A 194 0.87 19.72 -4.41
N GLU A 195 1.63 19.35 -3.40
CA GLU A 195 2.92 20.00 -3.06
C GLU A 195 4.08 19.00 -3.03
N ASP A 196 5.17 19.33 -3.73
CA ASP A 196 6.45 18.62 -3.61
C ASP A 196 7.11 18.99 -2.27
N ILE A 197 7.44 18.01 -1.44
CA ILE A 197 8.14 18.31 -0.19
C ILE A 197 9.57 18.80 -0.41
N ARG A 198 10.16 19.35 0.65
CA ARG A 198 11.52 19.87 0.69
C ARG A 198 12.55 18.92 0.06
N GLY A 199 13.31 19.46 -0.88
CA GLY A 199 14.40 18.78 -1.57
C GLY A 199 14.00 17.80 -2.67
N ARG A 200 12.71 17.58 -2.92
CA ARG A 200 12.19 16.66 -3.94
C ARG A 200 11.67 17.42 -5.16
N PHE A 201 11.84 16.81 -6.34
CA PHE A 201 11.38 17.35 -7.62
C PHE A 201 11.73 18.83 -7.81
N LYS A 202 10.73 19.70 -7.99
CA LYS A 202 10.93 21.14 -8.23
C LYS A 202 11.15 21.94 -6.94
N SER A 203 10.94 21.35 -5.77
CA SER A 203 11.18 22.01 -4.48
C SER A 203 12.67 22.23 -4.21
N GLU A 204 12.94 23.37 -3.58
CA GLU A 204 14.26 23.72 -3.06
C GLU A 204 14.54 22.97 -1.74
N GLY A 205 15.74 23.16 -1.18
CA GLY A 205 16.14 22.54 0.10
C GLY A 205 16.71 21.13 -0.04
N GLU A 206 16.80 20.44 1.10
CA GLU A 206 17.39 19.11 1.26
C GLU A 206 16.34 18.09 1.68
N PHE A 207 16.29 16.97 0.94
CA PHE A 207 15.42 15.85 1.27
C PHE A 207 16.06 15.02 2.39
N VAL A 208 15.26 14.72 3.41
CA VAL A 208 15.61 13.80 4.49
C VAL A 208 14.49 12.78 4.57
N MET A 209 14.82 11.50 4.41
CA MET A 209 13.85 10.40 4.57
C MET A 209 13.20 10.46 5.95
N SER A 210 11.86 10.43 5.97
CA SER A 210 11.00 10.59 7.16
C SER A 210 11.59 11.60 8.14
N ARG A 211 11.71 12.86 7.70
CA ARG A 211 12.39 13.93 8.45
C ARG A 211 11.86 13.96 9.90
N PRO A 212 12.74 13.79 10.91
CA PRO A 212 12.34 13.85 12.32
C PRO A 212 11.61 15.15 12.66
N MET A 213 10.65 15.06 13.58
CA MET A 213 10.00 16.23 14.16
C MET A 213 11.03 17.11 14.89
N ALA A 214 10.96 18.42 14.67
CA ALA A 214 11.88 19.38 15.27
C ALA A 214 11.35 19.90 16.62
N ASP A 215 12.21 20.50 17.44
CA ASP A 215 11.76 21.23 18.64
C ASP A 215 11.21 22.61 18.23
N HIS A 216 9.89 22.74 18.19
CA HIS A 216 9.21 23.97 17.76
C HIS A 216 9.32 25.14 18.74
N LYS A 217 10.02 24.98 19.87
CA LYS A 217 10.46 26.12 20.69
C LYS A 217 11.43 27.03 19.94
N ASP A 218 12.16 26.50 18.95
CA ASP A 218 12.92 27.32 18.01
C ASP A 218 11.99 27.80 16.87
N PRO A 219 11.72 29.12 16.75
CA PRO A 219 10.87 29.64 15.68
C PRO A 219 11.47 29.47 14.28
N LYS A 220 12.73 29.06 14.16
CA LYS A 220 13.40 28.72 12.90
C LYS A 220 13.51 27.22 12.65
N ALA A 221 12.98 26.38 13.54
CA ALA A 221 12.89 24.95 13.32
C ALA A 221 12.13 24.65 12.02
N VAL A 222 12.59 23.62 11.31
CA VAL A 222 12.01 23.16 10.05
C VAL A 222 11.86 21.65 10.08
N ASP A 223 10.63 21.22 9.92
CA ASP A 223 10.17 19.85 9.71
C ASP A 223 8.90 19.85 8.84
N GLU A 224 8.27 18.69 8.70
CA GLU A 224 7.10 18.54 7.83
C GLU A 224 5.82 19.19 8.39
N SER A 225 5.74 19.42 9.71
CA SER A 225 4.61 20.13 10.32
C SER A 225 4.72 21.64 10.08
N THR A 226 5.92 22.20 10.27
CA THR A 226 6.20 23.61 10.01
C THR A 226 6.09 23.99 8.53
N ASP A 227 6.56 23.13 7.62
CA ASP A 227 6.37 23.34 6.18
C ASP A 227 4.87 23.29 5.81
N ALA A 228 4.09 22.35 6.38
CA ALA A 228 2.64 22.31 6.18
C ALA A 228 1.93 23.57 6.72
N TYR A 229 2.34 24.08 7.88
CA TYR A 229 1.82 25.32 8.47
C TYR A 229 2.03 26.51 7.54
N ASP A 230 3.26 26.68 7.04
CA ASP A 230 3.64 27.80 6.18
C ASP A 230 2.91 27.73 4.82
N THR A 231 2.69 26.52 4.30
CA THR A 231 1.89 26.27 3.10
C THR A 231 0.44 26.74 3.28
N VAL A 232 -0.22 26.39 4.39
CA VAL A 232 -1.60 26.84 4.66
C VAL A 232 -1.66 28.36 4.78
N GLU A 233 -0.74 28.96 5.53
CA GLU A 233 -0.67 30.42 5.73
C GLU A 233 -0.48 31.17 4.40
N TRP A 234 0.32 30.62 3.48
CA TRP A 234 0.49 31.21 2.16
C TRP A 234 -0.77 31.04 1.29
N LEU A 235 -1.37 29.85 1.27
CA LEU A 235 -2.56 29.56 0.45
C LEU A 235 -3.73 30.48 0.80
N LEU A 236 -3.99 30.69 2.09
CA LEU A 236 -5.04 31.57 2.59
C LEU A 236 -4.93 33.01 2.03
N LYS A 237 -3.71 33.52 1.93
CA LYS A 237 -3.42 34.89 1.48
C LYS A 237 -3.41 35.03 -0.04
N ASN A 238 -3.02 33.98 -0.77
CA ASN A 238 -2.67 34.09 -2.19
C ASN A 238 -3.66 33.41 -3.14
N VAL A 239 -4.50 32.49 -2.66
CA VAL A 239 -5.49 31.81 -3.50
C VAL A 239 -6.88 32.40 -3.26
N PRO A 240 -7.43 33.21 -4.18
CA PRO A 240 -8.71 33.89 -3.95
C PRO A 240 -9.89 32.91 -3.98
N GLY A 241 -10.98 33.26 -3.28
CA GLY A 241 -12.18 32.44 -3.23
C GLY A 241 -12.01 31.15 -2.42
N ASN A 242 -11.11 31.16 -1.44
CA ASN A 242 -11.04 30.14 -0.41
C ASN A 242 -11.95 30.49 0.78
N ASN A 243 -12.44 29.49 1.51
CA ASN A 243 -13.31 29.67 2.68
C ASN A 243 -12.56 29.76 4.03
N GLY A 244 -11.23 29.80 4.00
CA GLY A 244 -10.41 29.88 5.20
C GLY A 244 -10.13 28.54 5.89
N ARG A 245 -10.50 27.39 5.30
CA ARG A 245 -10.27 26.04 5.89
C ARG A 245 -9.38 25.18 4.99
N ALA A 246 -8.58 24.33 5.62
CA ALA A 246 -7.71 23.35 4.97
C ALA A 246 -7.89 21.98 5.63
N GLY A 247 -7.83 20.92 4.83
CA GLY A 247 -7.65 19.56 5.31
C GLY A 247 -6.52 18.87 4.55
N PHE A 248 -5.85 17.94 5.21
CA PHE A 248 -4.75 17.17 4.63
C PHE A 248 -5.16 15.72 4.40
N VAL A 249 -4.70 15.15 3.29
CA VAL A 249 -4.93 13.75 2.95
C VAL A 249 -3.70 13.19 2.25
N GLY A 250 -3.40 11.92 2.50
CA GLY A 250 -2.30 11.26 1.81
C GLY A 250 -2.20 9.78 2.16
N THR A 251 -1.59 9.01 1.25
CA THR A 251 -1.30 7.59 1.42
C THR A 251 0.20 7.37 1.56
N SER A 252 0.68 6.47 2.43
CA SER A 252 2.12 6.17 2.63
C SER A 252 2.89 7.36 3.23
N TYR A 253 4.02 7.74 2.64
CA TYR A 253 4.74 8.98 2.95
C TYR A 253 3.82 10.22 2.94
N PRO A 254 2.95 10.46 1.92
CA PRO A 254 1.90 11.47 2.04
C PRO A 254 0.96 11.33 3.25
N GLY A 255 0.71 10.11 3.74
CA GLY A 255 -0.01 9.86 4.98
C GLY A 255 0.76 10.34 6.21
N PHE A 256 2.06 10.01 6.30
CA PHE A 256 2.98 10.58 7.29
C PHE A 256 2.93 12.12 7.28
N LEU A 257 2.97 12.73 6.09
CA LEU A 257 2.91 14.18 5.92
C LEU A 257 1.56 14.77 6.32
N ALA A 258 0.46 14.05 6.12
CA ALA A 258 -0.86 14.45 6.59
C ALA A 258 -0.96 14.40 8.12
N MET A 259 -0.43 13.35 8.76
CA MET A 259 -0.35 13.28 10.22
C MET A 259 0.55 14.38 10.79
N ALA A 260 1.72 14.63 10.20
CA ALA A 260 2.60 15.72 10.63
C ALA A 260 1.91 17.10 10.57
N ALA A 261 1.05 17.34 9.58
CA ALA A 261 0.26 18.57 9.47
C ALA A 261 -0.81 18.72 10.57
N GLY A 262 -1.15 17.63 11.28
CA GLY A 262 -2.10 17.60 12.39
C GLY A 262 -1.47 17.76 13.78
N ILE A 263 -0.13 17.67 13.93
CA ILE A 263 0.55 17.74 15.23
C ILE A 263 0.65 19.17 15.77
N ASP A 264 1.19 20.09 14.97
CA ASP A 264 1.25 21.53 15.28
C ASP A 264 0.52 22.33 14.18
N PRO A 265 -0.81 22.15 14.06
CA PRO A 265 -1.55 22.58 12.89
C PRO A 265 -1.68 24.10 12.81
N HIS A 266 -1.69 24.63 11.58
CA HIS A 266 -2.19 25.97 11.35
C HIS A 266 -3.65 26.09 11.83
N PRO A 267 -4.12 27.20 12.44
CA PRO A 267 -5.51 27.34 12.90
C PRO A 267 -6.59 27.18 11.82
N ALA A 268 -6.21 27.15 10.54
CA ALA A 268 -7.10 26.90 9.41
C ALA A 268 -7.17 25.42 9.01
N THR A 269 -6.25 24.58 9.48
CA THR A 269 -6.36 23.13 9.38
C THR A 269 -7.52 22.66 10.26
N LYS A 270 -8.47 21.92 9.68
CA LYS A 270 -9.69 21.47 10.36
C LYS A 270 -9.87 19.97 10.44
N CYS A 271 -9.11 19.21 9.66
CA CYS A 271 -9.09 17.77 9.73
C CYS A 271 -7.91 17.22 8.94
N VAL A 272 -7.49 16.00 9.27
CA VAL A 272 -6.49 15.24 8.52
C VAL A 272 -7.00 13.81 8.29
N SER A 273 -6.64 13.21 7.16
CA SER A 273 -6.82 11.78 6.91
C SER A 273 -5.47 11.18 6.49
N PRO A 274 -4.65 10.78 7.47
CA PRO A 274 -3.48 9.94 7.22
C PRO A 274 -3.94 8.53 6.82
N GLN A 275 -3.42 8.01 5.71
CA GLN A 275 -3.84 6.71 5.17
C GLN A 275 -2.59 5.85 4.96
N ALA A 276 -2.49 4.71 5.63
CA ALA A 276 -1.25 3.93 5.76
C ALA A 276 -0.02 4.83 5.96
N PRO A 277 -0.01 5.69 6.99
CA PRO A 277 1.09 6.61 7.24
C PRO A 277 2.34 5.86 7.72
N MET A 278 3.52 6.31 7.29
CA MET A 278 4.81 5.85 7.82
C MET A 278 5.01 6.45 9.23
N ILE A 279 4.51 5.79 10.28
CA ILE A 279 4.54 6.32 11.65
C ILE A 279 5.83 5.89 12.36
N ASP A 280 6.14 4.59 12.33
CA ASP A 280 7.42 4.08 12.84
C ASP A 280 8.01 3.05 11.88
N VAL A 281 8.90 3.57 11.03
CA VAL A 281 9.64 2.83 10.01
C VAL A 281 10.59 1.75 10.55
N TRP A 282 10.80 1.67 11.87
CA TRP A 282 11.60 0.63 12.52
C TRP A 282 10.76 -0.40 13.28
N MET A 283 9.66 0.03 13.90
CA MET A 283 8.83 -0.87 14.70
C MET A 283 8.02 -1.84 13.83
N GLY A 284 7.38 -1.35 12.76
CA GLY A 284 6.52 -2.21 11.94
C GLY A 284 6.02 -1.63 10.61
N ASP A 285 6.57 -0.51 10.15
CA ASP A 285 6.31 0.02 8.80
C ASP A 285 7.47 -0.35 7.84
N ASP A 286 7.93 0.57 7.01
CA ASP A 286 8.72 0.31 5.80
C ASP A 286 10.04 -0.47 5.95
N PHE A 287 10.88 -0.11 6.94
CA PHE A 287 12.30 -0.49 6.92
C PHE A 287 12.61 -1.67 7.84
N PHE A 288 11.95 -1.75 8.99
CA PHE A 288 12.10 -2.88 9.89
C PHE A 288 10.75 -3.27 10.51
N HIS A 289 10.63 -4.54 10.86
CA HIS A 289 9.56 -5.04 11.72
C HIS A 289 10.16 -5.75 12.92
N ASN A 290 9.89 -5.25 14.13
CA ASN A 290 10.47 -5.73 15.38
C ASN A 290 12.01 -5.92 15.30
N GLY A 291 12.67 -5.01 14.57
CA GLY A 291 14.11 -5.00 14.31
C GLY A 291 14.61 -5.91 13.18
N ALA A 292 13.75 -6.67 12.51
CA ALA A 292 14.09 -7.38 11.29
C ALA A 292 14.10 -6.44 10.09
N PHE A 293 15.24 -6.28 9.41
CA PHE A 293 15.37 -5.33 8.30
C PHE A 293 14.69 -5.85 7.04
N ARG A 294 13.78 -5.06 6.47
CA ARG A 294 13.09 -5.33 5.20
C ARG A 294 14.02 -5.10 4.01
N GLN A 295 14.98 -6.00 3.82
CA GLN A 295 16.02 -5.94 2.80
C GLN A 295 15.56 -5.49 1.41
N THR A 296 14.60 -6.17 0.77
CA THR A 296 14.19 -5.77 -0.60
C THR A 296 13.57 -4.39 -0.61
N TYR A 297 12.69 -4.11 0.34
CA TYR A 297 11.98 -2.84 0.42
C TYR A 297 12.92 -1.69 0.76
N GLY A 298 13.68 -1.79 1.85
CA GLY A 298 14.64 -0.79 2.29
C GLY A 298 15.76 -0.55 1.29
N TYR A 299 16.21 -1.57 0.56
CA TYR A 299 17.15 -1.38 -0.55
C TYR A 299 16.48 -0.62 -1.70
N ASP A 300 15.36 -1.12 -2.22
CA ASP A 300 14.72 -0.58 -3.42
C ASP A 300 14.16 0.84 -3.18
N TYR A 301 13.45 1.05 -2.09
CA TYR A 301 12.78 2.32 -1.77
C TYR A 301 13.79 3.44 -1.54
N VAL A 302 14.83 3.21 -0.72
CA VAL A 302 15.89 4.22 -0.52
C VAL A 302 16.61 4.52 -1.82
N LYS A 303 16.91 3.50 -2.64
CA LYS A 303 17.50 3.72 -3.96
C LYS A 303 16.60 4.55 -4.85
N ALA A 304 15.30 4.28 -4.86
CA ALA A 304 14.32 5.02 -5.64
C ALA A 304 14.22 6.50 -5.19
N MET A 305 14.31 6.76 -3.88
CA MET A 305 14.08 8.07 -3.29
C MET A 305 15.33 8.95 -3.14
N GLU A 306 16.53 8.36 -2.99
CA GLU A 306 17.74 9.14 -2.67
C GLU A 306 18.79 9.15 -3.79
N SER A 307 18.63 8.34 -4.84
CA SER A 307 19.57 8.35 -5.98
C SER A 307 19.49 9.61 -6.84
N SER A 308 18.37 10.34 -6.77
CA SER A 308 18.15 11.60 -7.49
C SER A 308 17.09 12.46 -6.78
N LYS A 309 16.85 13.69 -7.27
CA LYS A 309 15.73 14.52 -6.81
C LYS A 309 14.35 13.99 -7.21
N GLU A 310 14.30 13.14 -8.23
CA GLU A 310 13.10 12.46 -8.71
C GLU A 310 13.17 10.97 -8.32
N THR A 311 12.09 10.23 -8.56
CA THR A 311 12.04 8.78 -8.31
C THR A 311 12.85 8.01 -9.34
N SER A 312 13.69 7.09 -8.90
CA SER A 312 14.52 6.23 -9.76
C SER A 312 13.98 4.81 -9.81
N GLU A 313 14.07 4.17 -10.98
CA GLU A 313 13.76 2.74 -11.12
C GLU A 313 14.86 1.86 -10.51
N VAL A 314 14.47 0.70 -10.00
CA VAL A 314 15.39 -0.30 -9.45
C VAL A 314 15.36 -1.55 -10.32
N ASP A 315 16.55 -1.98 -10.76
CA ASP A 315 16.75 -3.18 -11.57
C ASP A 315 17.83 -4.06 -10.94
N TYR A 316 17.54 -5.36 -10.81
CA TYR A 316 18.48 -6.39 -10.36
C TYR A 316 19.34 -6.94 -11.51
N GLY A 317 19.09 -6.47 -12.74
CA GLY A 317 19.82 -6.81 -13.94
C GLY A 317 19.34 -8.11 -14.58
N LYS A 318 20.12 -8.58 -15.57
CA LYS A 318 19.83 -9.79 -16.32
C LYS A 318 21.01 -10.76 -16.30
N LYS A 319 20.70 -12.05 -16.20
CA LYS A 319 21.65 -13.16 -16.37
C LYS A 319 21.17 -14.03 -17.54
N ASP A 320 22.05 -14.26 -18.51
CA ASP A 320 21.73 -15.01 -19.74
C ASP A 320 20.48 -14.49 -20.48
N GLY A 321 20.30 -13.16 -20.46
CA GLY A 321 19.17 -12.47 -21.09
C GLY A 321 17.86 -12.49 -20.30
N LYS A 322 17.81 -13.13 -19.13
CA LYS A 322 16.62 -13.20 -18.26
C LYS A 322 16.78 -12.31 -17.02
N PRO A 323 15.71 -11.68 -16.52
CA PRO A 323 15.74 -10.96 -15.24
C PRO A 323 16.29 -11.84 -14.12
N VAL A 324 17.13 -11.27 -13.26
CA VAL A 324 17.65 -11.96 -12.08
C VAL A 324 16.54 -12.06 -11.02
N ASP A 325 16.36 -13.25 -10.46
CA ASP A 325 15.50 -13.49 -9.30
C ASP A 325 16.07 -12.75 -8.08
N GLY A 326 15.28 -11.88 -7.46
CA GLY A 326 15.63 -11.15 -6.24
C GLY A 326 16.12 -12.07 -5.12
N TYR A 327 15.56 -13.28 -5.00
CA TYR A 327 16.06 -14.28 -4.07
C TYR A 327 17.54 -14.60 -4.35
N ASP A 328 17.90 -14.91 -5.59
CA ASP A 328 19.28 -15.21 -5.97
C ASP A 328 20.18 -13.98 -5.93
N TYR A 329 19.63 -12.80 -6.26
CA TYR A 329 20.33 -11.52 -6.19
C TYR A 329 20.85 -11.26 -4.77
N PHE A 330 19.98 -11.20 -3.78
CA PHE A 330 20.38 -10.90 -2.40
C PHE A 330 21.16 -12.05 -1.77
N LEU A 331 20.80 -13.32 -2.05
CA LEU A 331 21.48 -14.47 -1.45
C LEU A 331 22.95 -14.58 -1.88
N SER A 332 23.22 -14.35 -3.18
CA SER A 332 24.58 -14.42 -3.73
C SER A 332 25.48 -13.27 -3.30
N ARG A 333 24.89 -12.15 -2.85
CA ARG A 333 25.60 -10.92 -2.49
C ARG A 333 25.90 -10.83 -0.99
N GLY A 334 25.27 -11.67 -0.17
CA GLY A 334 25.64 -11.86 1.23
C GLY A 334 24.82 -11.01 2.18
N SER A 335 25.49 -10.14 2.94
CA SER A 335 24.87 -9.17 3.85
C SER A 335 24.57 -7.86 3.11
N PHE A 336 23.80 -6.98 3.75
CA PHE A 336 23.43 -5.69 3.16
C PHE A 336 24.68 -4.84 2.80
N GLU A 337 25.70 -4.79 3.67
CA GLU A 337 26.94 -4.06 3.39
C GLU A 337 27.67 -4.60 2.13
N GLU A 338 27.73 -5.92 1.97
CA GLU A 338 28.36 -6.54 0.79
C GLU A 338 27.54 -6.32 -0.49
N ASP A 339 26.22 -6.27 -0.38
CA ASP A 339 25.35 -5.85 -1.48
C ASP A 339 25.62 -4.40 -1.88
N LEU A 340 25.70 -3.47 -0.93
CA LEU A 340 25.97 -2.06 -1.24
C LEU A 340 27.30 -1.88 -1.99
N LYS A 341 28.37 -2.57 -1.57
CA LYS A 341 29.69 -2.53 -2.24
C LYS A 341 29.62 -2.97 -3.71
N GLN A 342 28.70 -3.89 -4.02
CA GLN A 342 28.52 -4.43 -5.36
C GLN A 342 27.40 -3.73 -6.16
N SER A 343 26.68 -2.78 -5.56
CA SER A 343 25.49 -2.15 -6.17
C SER A 343 25.82 -1.15 -7.29
N GLY A 344 27.07 -0.66 -7.31
CA GLY A 344 27.51 0.43 -8.19
C GLY A 344 26.92 1.79 -7.84
N SER A 345 26.12 1.89 -6.78
CA SER A 345 25.51 3.15 -6.32
C SER A 345 26.45 3.89 -5.37
N LYS A 346 26.28 5.21 -5.24
CA LYS A 346 26.91 5.95 -4.15
C LYS A 346 26.27 5.53 -2.83
N GLU A 347 26.99 5.70 -1.73
CA GLU A 347 26.39 5.56 -0.40
C GLU A 347 25.28 6.60 -0.24
N LEU A 348 24.06 6.13 0.00
CA LEU A 348 22.86 6.94 0.17
C LEU A 348 22.64 7.22 1.67
N PRO A 349 22.17 8.43 2.05
CA PRO A 349 22.00 8.81 3.46
C PRO A 349 21.24 7.77 4.30
N THR A 350 20.11 7.26 3.84
CA THR A 350 19.29 6.32 4.63
C THR A 350 19.92 4.92 4.68
N TRP A 351 20.58 4.47 3.61
CA TRP A 351 21.36 3.23 3.65
C TRP A 351 22.48 3.28 4.68
N LYS A 352 23.11 4.44 4.84
CA LYS A 352 24.10 4.66 5.89
C LYS A 352 23.46 4.57 7.28
N LEU A 353 22.26 5.13 7.47
CA LEU A 353 21.53 5.00 8.74
C LEU A 353 21.26 3.53 9.09
N PHE A 354 20.86 2.70 8.13
CA PHE A 354 20.68 1.26 8.35
C PHE A 354 21.96 0.61 8.91
N LEU A 355 23.11 0.89 8.30
CA LEU A 355 24.41 0.33 8.71
C LEU A 355 24.89 0.85 10.07
N GLU A 356 24.65 2.13 10.39
CA GLU A 356 25.14 2.75 11.62
C GLU A 356 24.20 2.51 12.81
N HIS A 357 22.90 2.36 12.56
CA HIS A 357 21.85 2.27 13.57
C HIS A 357 20.96 1.03 13.35
N PRO A 358 21.45 -0.21 13.53
CA PRO A 358 20.63 -1.41 13.30
C PRO A 358 19.59 -1.67 14.41
N ALA A 359 19.72 -1.03 15.57
CA ALA A 359 18.82 -1.16 16.73
C ALA A 359 17.94 0.08 16.89
N TYR A 360 16.87 0.01 17.68
CA TYR A 360 15.94 1.12 17.91
C TYR A 360 16.51 2.18 18.87
N ASP A 361 17.51 2.92 18.41
CA ASP A 361 18.10 4.03 19.15
C ASP A 361 17.41 5.37 18.84
N SER A 362 18.00 6.49 19.29
CA SER A 362 17.46 7.83 19.08
C SER A 362 17.31 8.21 17.59
N THR A 363 18.07 7.58 16.69
CA THR A 363 17.95 7.85 15.25
C THR A 363 16.59 7.38 14.72
N TRP A 364 16.12 6.21 15.14
CA TRP A 364 14.80 5.71 14.71
C TRP A 364 13.67 6.23 15.57
N SER A 365 13.81 6.21 16.89
CA SER A 365 12.74 6.69 17.78
C SER A 365 12.41 8.18 17.61
N SER A 366 13.35 9.03 17.17
CA SER A 366 13.03 10.43 16.81
C SER A 366 12.27 10.59 15.50
N ARG A 367 12.16 9.54 14.69
CA ARG A 367 11.35 9.47 13.48
C ARG A 367 9.99 8.83 13.72
N GLY A 368 9.82 8.14 14.86
CA GLY A 368 8.53 7.63 15.32
C GLY A 368 7.58 8.80 15.59
N VAL A 369 6.54 8.94 14.77
CA VAL A 369 5.58 10.03 14.87
C VAL A 369 4.67 9.87 16.09
N GLU A 370 4.41 8.63 16.51
CA GLU A 370 3.57 8.28 17.64
C GLU A 370 4.02 8.94 18.96
N HIS A 371 5.32 9.20 19.13
CA HIS A 371 5.86 9.90 20.31
C HIS A 371 5.43 11.37 20.42
N HIS A 372 4.83 11.92 19.37
CA HIS A 372 4.32 13.28 19.29
C HIS A 372 2.78 13.36 19.33
N LEU A 373 2.09 12.21 19.32
CA LEU A 373 0.63 12.12 19.29
C LEU A 373 0.02 12.13 20.70
N ASN A 374 0.16 13.26 21.41
CA ASN A 374 -0.26 13.40 22.81
C ASN A 374 -1.54 14.23 23.01
N GLU A 375 -2.16 14.70 21.93
CA GLU A 375 -3.43 15.44 21.93
C GLU A 375 -4.06 15.37 20.53
N VAL A 376 -5.39 15.23 20.47
CA VAL A 376 -6.15 15.36 19.21
C VAL A 376 -6.39 16.86 18.91
N GLN A 377 -5.46 17.48 18.19
CA GLN A 377 -5.53 18.92 17.84
C GLN A 377 -6.62 19.24 16.81
N VAL A 378 -6.82 18.33 15.86
CA VAL A 378 -7.82 18.38 14.81
C VAL A 378 -8.37 16.97 14.60
N PRO A 379 -9.62 16.83 14.11
CA PRO A 379 -10.15 15.53 13.72
C PRO A 379 -9.23 14.74 12.80
N VAL A 380 -9.02 13.46 13.13
CA VAL A 380 -8.13 12.52 12.44
C VAL A 380 -8.95 11.34 11.92
N LEU A 381 -8.87 11.07 10.62
CA LEU A 381 -9.42 9.86 10.00
C LEU A 381 -8.28 8.97 9.52
N SER A 382 -7.82 8.10 10.41
CA SER A 382 -6.82 7.06 10.17
C SER A 382 -7.38 5.97 9.27
N VAL A 383 -6.65 5.60 8.23
CA VAL A 383 -7.10 4.58 7.25
C VAL A 383 -6.00 3.56 7.02
N GLY A 384 -6.31 2.27 7.12
CA GLY A 384 -5.36 1.19 6.93
C GLY A 384 -5.98 -0.03 6.26
N GLY A 385 -5.13 -0.98 5.87
CA GLY A 385 -5.55 -2.27 5.34
C GLY A 385 -5.03 -3.43 6.17
N TYR A 386 -5.86 -4.46 6.39
CA TYR A 386 -5.43 -5.72 7.03
C TYR A 386 -4.41 -6.51 6.19
N TYR A 387 -4.19 -6.11 4.94
CA TYR A 387 -3.18 -6.68 4.05
C TYR A 387 -2.20 -5.61 3.56
N ASP A 388 -2.03 -4.53 4.32
CA ASP A 388 -1.08 -3.47 3.99
C ASP A 388 0.35 -3.98 4.11
N GLN A 389 0.96 -4.24 2.97
CA GLN A 389 2.28 -4.84 2.91
C GLN A 389 3.44 -3.86 3.15
N GLU A 390 3.17 -2.57 3.38
CA GLU A 390 4.16 -1.50 3.50
C GLU A 390 4.11 -0.85 4.89
N ASP A 391 2.93 -0.36 5.29
CA ASP A 391 2.71 0.49 6.47
C ASP A 391 1.58 -0.11 7.35
N MET A 392 1.77 -1.34 7.82
CA MET A 392 0.78 -2.06 8.64
C MET A 392 0.62 -1.43 10.04
N TRP A 393 1.74 -0.98 10.61
CA TRP A 393 1.80 -0.45 11.97
C TRP A 393 1.14 0.92 12.07
N GLY A 394 1.37 1.79 11.09
CA GLY A 394 1.00 3.19 11.11
C GLY A 394 -0.43 3.51 11.55
N PRO A 395 -1.47 3.09 10.80
CA PRO A 395 -2.86 3.40 11.11
C PRO A 395 -3.31 2.93 12.50
N GLN A 396 -2.83 1.76 12.94
CA GLN A 396 -3.21 1.18 14.24
C GLN A 396 -2.48 1.89 15.37
N SER A 397 -1.18 2.17 15.20
CA SER A 397 -0.35 2.86 16.18
C SER A 397 -0.79 4.31 16.40
N GLU A 398 -1.12 5.04 15.33
CA GLU A 398 -1.57 6.42 15.45
C GLU A 398 -2.92 6.51 16.19
N TYR A 399 -3.89 5.67 15.82
CA TYR A 399 -5.19 5.63 16.48
C TYR A 399 -5.02 5.29 17.96
N ASN A 400 -4.28 4.23 18.27
CA ASN A 400 -4.03 3.79 19.65
C ASN A 400 -3.29 4.84 20.49
N SER A 401 -2.44 5.66 19.87
CA SER A 401 -1.70 6.73 20.56
C SER A 401 -2.58 7.94 20.85
N LEU A 402 -3.50 8.28 19.94
CA LEU A 402 -4.42 9.41 20.08
C LEU A 402 -5.63 9.10 20.95
N GLU A 403 -6.11 7.86 20.98
CA GLU A 403 -7.34 7.45 21.65
C GLU A 403 -7.41 7.84 23.14
N PRO A 404 -6.35 7.69 23.96
CA PRO A 404 -6.35 8.15 25.36
C PRO A 404 -6.50 9.67 25.53
N HIS A 405 -6.41 10.42 24.44
CA HIS A 405 -6.45 11.89 24.38
C HIS A 405 -7.69 12.42 23.64
N ASP A 406 -8.61 11.55 23.21
CA ASP A 406 -9.77 11.94 22.40
C ASP A 406 -11.05 12.24 23.21
N ASP A 407 -11.02 13.32 23.98
CA ASP A 407 -12.20 13.76 24.77
C ASP A 407 -13.41 14.18 23.90
N LYS A 408 -13.22 14.35 22.58
CA LYS A 408 -14.24 14.90 21.66
C LYS A 408 -14.82 13.88 20.68
N HIS A 409 -14.31 12.63 20.68
CA HIS A 409 -14.66 11.64 19.67
C HIS A 409 -14.36 12.15 18.25
N GLU A 410 -13.14 12.65 18.06
CA GLU A 410 -12.59 13.18 16.81
C GLU A 410 -11.42 12.35 16.26
N ASN A 411 -11.06 11.23 16.90
CA ASN A 411 -10.11 10.22 16.44
C ASN A 411 -10.87 9.03 15.81
N PHE A 412 -10.76 8.84 14.50
CA PHE A 412 -11.51 7.82 13.77
C PHE A 412 -10.59 6.84 13.07
N LEU A 413 -10.97 5.57 13.04
CA LEU A 413 -10.22 4.52 12.36
C LEU A 413 -11.06 3.83 11.26
N VAL A 414 -10.44 3.60 10.11
CA VAL A 414 -11.01 2.76 9.04
C VAL A 414 -10.03 1.68 8.63
N LEU A 415 -10.39 0.42 8.85
CA LEU A 415 -9.61 -0.74 8.41
C LEU A 415 -10.39 -1.55 7.38
N GLY A 416 -9.79 -1.79 6.21
CA GLY A 416 -10.43 -2.56 5.14
C GLY A 416 -9.59 -3.75 4.69
N PRO A 417 -10.11 -4.60 3.78
CA PRO A 417 -9.42 -5.80 3.33
C PRO A 417 -8.51 -5.44 2.15
N TRP A 418 -7.66 -4.44 2.38
CA TRP A 418 -6.88 -3.77 1.35
C TRP A 418 -5.40 -4.06 1.52
N ARG A 419 -4.72 -4.14 0.37
CA ARG A 419 -3.30 -3.87 0.28
C ARG A 419 -3.02 -2.37 0.33
N HIS A 420 -1.75 -2.01 0.41
CA HIS A 420 -1.30 -0.62 0.49
C HIS A 420 -1.96 0.30 -0.56
N GLY A 421 -2.67 1.33 -0.09
CA GLY A 421 -3.37 2.33 -0.91
C GLY A 421 -4.62 1.86 -1.67
N TYR A 422 -5.02 0.59 -1.52
CA TYR A 422 -6.01 -0.02 -2.42
C TYR A 422 -7.47 0.34 -2.12
N TRP A 423 -7.75 1.02 -1.00
CA TRP A 423 -9.05 1.66 -0.74
C TRP A 423 -9.41 2.72 -1.79
N SER A 424 -8.42 3.25 -2.50
CA SER A 424 -8.64 4.12 -3.66
C SER A 424 -9.34 3.39 -4.82
N SER A 425 -9.37 2.05 -4.86
CA SER A 425 -9.94 1.22 -5.93
C SER A 425 -11.43 0.91 -5.73
N SER A 426 -12.10 0.51 -6.82
CA SER A 426 -13.46 -0.06 -6.79
C SER A 426 -13.46 -1.59 -6.96
N SER A 427 -12.31 -2.24 -6.75
CA SER A 427 -12.16 -3.70 -6.82
C SER A 427 -13.12 -4.42 -5.87
N ARG A 428 -13.48 -5.66 -6.23
CA ARG A 428 -14.26 -6.60 -5.41
C ARG A 428 -13.41 -7.74 -4.83
N HIS A 429 -12.11 -7.70 -5.08
CA HIS A 429 -11.18 -8.78 -4.71
C HIS A 429 -9.80 -8.23 -4.36
N LEU A 430 -9.02 -9.03 -3.65
CA LEU A 430 -7.59 -8.84 -3.43
C LEU A 430 -6.88 -10.19 -3.63
N GLY A 431 -5.93 -10.23 -4.56
CA GLY A 431 -5.39 -11.51 -5.03
C GLY A 431 -6.51 -12.44 -5.52
N ASN A 432 -6.53 -13.67 -4.98
CA ASN A 432 -7.60 -14.65 -5.26
C ASN A 432 -8.83 -14.49 -4.36
N VAL A 433 -8.77 -13.68 -3.30
CA VAL A 433 -9.86 -13.53 -2.32
C VAL A 433 -10.96 -12.66 -2.91
N GLN A 434 -12.18 -13.22 -3.03
CA GLN A 434 -13.37 -12.53 -3.55
C GLN A 434 -14.26 -12.05 -2.40
N TYR A 435 -14.54 -10.75 -2.36
CA TYR A 435 -15.38 -10.14 -1.32
C TYR A 435 -16.84 -9.98 -1.76
N GLY A 436 -17.11 -10.13 -3.06
CA GLY A 436 -18.46 -10.13 -3.61
C GLY A 436 -19.06 -8.73 -3.83
N GLU A 437 -18.49 -7.67 -3.27
CA GLU A 437 -18.88 -6.27 -3.45
C GLU A 437 -17.67 -5.31 -3.45
N PRO A 438 -17.79 -4.06 -3.94
CA PRO A 438 -16.68 -3.14 -3.99
C PRO A 438 -16.18 -2.75 -2.59
N ILE A 439 -14.94 -3.11 -2.28
CA ILE A 439 -14.40 -2.97 -0.93
C ILE A 439 -13.92 -1.55 -0.60
N GLY A 440 -13.69 -0.68 -1.59
CA GLY A 440 -13.23 0.71 -1.36
C GLY A 440 -14.31 1.79 -1.50
N LYS A 441 -15.44 1.48 -2.17
CA LYS A 441 -16.42 2.49 -2.56
C LYS A 441 -17.22 3.04 -1.37
N GLU A 442 -17.61 2.17 -0.44
CA GLU A 442 -18.30 2.59 0.79
C GLU A 442 -17.41 3.52 1.62
N PHE A 443 -16.14 3.15 1.85
CA PHE A 443 -15.18 4.03 2.52
C PHE A 443 -15.11 5.42 1.86
N ARG A 444 -14.81 5.50 0.56
CA ARG A 444 -14.60 6.80 -0.10
C ARG A 444 -15.86 7.67 -0.11
N ARG A 445 -17.01 7.08 -0.45
CA ARG A 445 -18.27 7.81 -0.61
C ARG A 445 -18.92 8.14 0.72
N ASP A 446 -18.98 7.16 1.62
CA ASP A 446 -19.83 7.26 2.81
C ASP A 446 -19.06 7.64 4.07
N ILE A 447 -17.73 7.59 4.05
CA ILE A 447 -16.87 7.95 5.18
C ILE A 447 -15.93 9.10 4.80
N GLU A 448 -14.97 8.90 3.89
CA GLU A 448 -13.93 9.89 3.55
C GLU A 448 -14.53 11.20 3.01
N ALA A 449 -15.39 11.11 1.99
CA ALA A 449 -16.03 12.29 1.41
C ALA A 449 -16.88 13.05 2.44
N LYS A 450 -17.64 12.33 3.26
CA LYS A 450 -18.49 12.93 4.31
C LYS A 450 -17.67 13.53 5.44
N PHE A 451 -16.55 12.92 5.82
CA PHE A 451 -15.61 13.45 6.82
C PHE A 451 -15.08 14.81 6.38
N PHE A 452 -14.52 14.90 5.17
CA PHE A 452 -14.03 16.18 4.65
C PHE A 452 -15.17 17.19 4.44
N GLY A 453 -16.33 16.78 3.92
CA GLY A 453 -17.49 17.65 3.78
C GLY A 453 -17.95 18.24 5.13
N HIS A 454 -17.96 17.42 6.17
CA HIS A 454 -18.33 17.84 7.52
C HIS A 454 -17.39 18.93 8.07
N TYR A 455 -16.09 18.64 8.14
CA TYR A 455 -15.14 19.54 8.79
C TYR A 455 -14.73 20.75 7.92
N LEU A 456 -14.77 20.62 6.59
CA LEU A 456 -14.33 21.68 5.68
C LEU A 456 -15.45 22.52 5.07
N LYS A 457 -16.69 22.02 5.06
CA LYS A 457 -17.85 22.68 4.41
C LYS A 457 -19.10 22.78 5.30
N ASP A 458 -19.04 22.31 6.55
CA ASP A 458 -20.20 22.24 7.46
C ASP A 458 -21.34 21.38 6.91
N GLU A 459 -21.03 20.38 6.08
CA GLU A 459 -22.03 19.46 5.55
C GLU A 459 -22.50 18.46 6.62
N SER A 460 -23.77 18.07 6.54
CA SER A 460 -24.34 17.03 7.39
C SER A 460 -24.11 15.63 6.80
N GLY A 461 -24.06 14.60 7.65
CA GLY A 461 -24.18 13.20 7.22
C GLY A 461 -22.95 12.34 7.49
N PHE A 462 -21.83 12.92 7.93
CA PHE A 462 -20.78 12.15 8.58
C PHE A 462 -21.32 11.57 9.89
N ASN A 463 -21.22 10.25 10.05
CA ASN A 463 -21.87 9.50 11.12
C ASN A 463 -21.04 8.29 11.59
N LEU A 464 -19.72 8.39 11.45
CA LEU A 464 -18.82 7.44 12.09
C LEU A 464 -18.66 7.86 13.55
N GLU A 465 -18.93 6.93 14.48
CA GLU A 465 -18.76 7.18 15.91
C GLU A 465 -17.30 7.09 16.30
N ASP A 466 -16.62 6.04 15.85
CA ASP A 466 -15.22 5.77 16.16
C ASP A 466 -14.58 4.98 14.99
N THR A 467 -14.92 3.69 14.87
CA THR A 467 -14.25 2.79 13.92
C THR A 467 -15.19 2.16 12.90
N ALA A 468 -14.77 2.13 11.64
CA ALA A 468 -15.39 1.33 10.59
C ALA A 468 -14.39 0.26 10.10
N SER A 469 -14.78 -1.00 10.18
CA SER A 469 -13.91 -2.12 9.80
C SER A 469 -14.60 -3.02 8.81
N PHE A 470 -13.92 -3.46 7.76
CA PHE A 470 -14.44 -4.52 6.91
C PHE A 470 -14.04 -5.87 7.49
N GLN A 471 -15.03 -6.60 8.01
CA GLN A 471 -14.83 -7.92 8.56
C GLN A 471 -14.65 -8.94 7.43
N THR A 472 -13.42 -9.44 7.28
CA THR A 472 -13.09 -10.50 6.33
C THR A 472 -13.71 -11.84 6.75
N GLY A 473 -13.94 -12.74 5.80
CA GLY A 473 -14.64 -14.01 6.03
C GLY A 473 -16.17 -13.87 6.10
N SER A 474 -16.71 -12.88 6.82
CA SER A 474 -18.13 -12.52 6.72
C SER A 474 -18.44 -11.56 5.55
N ASN A 475 -17.41 -10.84 5.09
CA ASN A 475 -17.40 -9.89 3.98
C ASN A 475 -18.42 -8.76 4.18
N LYS A 476 -18.32 -8.06 5.31
CA LYS A 476 -19.24 -6.98 5.68
C LYS A 476 -18.53 -5.82 6.35
N TRP A 477 -19.00 -4.61 6.09
CA TRP A 477 -18.67 -3.44 6.91
C TRP A 477 -19.33 -3.54 8.28
N MET A 478 -18.50 -3.38 9.30
CA MET A 478 -18.82 -3.31 10.71
C MET A 478 -18.52 -1.91 11.22
N ARG A 479 -19.30 -1.45 12.21
CA ARG A 479 -19.08 -0.18 12.90
C ARG A 479 -18.98 -0.46 14.39
N TYR A 480 -17.94 0.06 15.01
CA TYR A 480 -17.66 -0.10 16.43
C TYR A 480 -17.56 1.29 17.07
N GLY A 481 -18.01 1.40 18.31
CA GLY A 481 -17.91 2.65 19.10
C GLY A 481 -16.56 2.80 19.81
N HIS A 482 -15.68 1.80 19.68
CA HIS A 482 -14.30 1.76 20.14
C HIS A 482 -13.60 0.58 19.44
N PHE A 483 -12.29 0.68 19.18
CA PHE A 483 -11.50 -0.44 18.65
C PHE A 483 -10.27 -0.75 19.53
N PRO A 484 -10.02 -2.02 19.91
CA PRO A 484 -10.88 -3.17 19.69
C PRO A 484 -12.23 -3.05 20.43
N PRO A 485 -13.31 -3.70 19.95
CA PRO A 485 -14.62 -3.61 20.60
C PRO A 485 -14.61 -4.19 22.02
N GLU A 486 -15.45 -3.68 22.93
CA GLU A 486 -15.50 -4.14 24.35
C GLU A 486 -15.70 -5.66 24.52
N GLY A 487 -16.34 -6.31 23.54
CA GLY A 487 -16.56 -7.76 23.53
C GLY A 487 -15.33 -8.61 23.15
N SER A 488 -14.23 -7.98 22.74
CA SER A 488 -13.01 -8.64 22.29
C SER A 488 -12.28 -9.24 23.49
N GLN A 489 -12.06 -10.56 23.48
CA GLN A 489 -11.43 -11.28 24.58
C GLN A 489 -10.21 -12.07 24.08
N PRO A 490 -8.99 -11.77 24.60
CA PRO A 490 -7.80 -12.55 24.25
C PRO A 490 -7.97 -13.98 24.75
N THR A 491 -8.01 -14.92 23.82
CA THR A 491 -8.23 -16.35 24.06
C THR A 491 -7.04 -17.14 23.55
N ALA A 492 -6.42 -17.94 24.42
CA ALA A 492 -5.21 -18.68 24.09
C ALA A 492 -5.49 -19.84 23.12
N LEU A 493 -4.86 -19.79 21.95
CA LEU A 493 -4.77 -20.85 20.96
C LEU A 493 -3.41 -21.54 21.08
N HIS A 494 -3.38 -22.68 21.76
CA HIS A 494 -2.15 -23.35 22.18
C HIS A 494 -1.55 -24.22 21.07
N LEU A 495 -0.23 -24.16 20.90
CA LEU A 495 0.54 -24.95 19.93
C LEU A 495 0.92 -26.31 20.57
N ARG A 496 0.21 -27.39 20.24
CA ARG A 496 0.37 -28.72 20.85
C ARG A 496 1.31 -29.64 20.06
N GLY A 497 1.60 -30.81 20.65
CA GLY A 497 2.30 -31.89 19.97
C GLY A 497 1.55 -32.41 18.73
N ASP A 498 2.29 -33.08 17.85
CA ASP A 498 1.78 -33.69 16.61
C ASP A 498 1.13 -32.71 15.62
N GLY A 499 1.46 -31.42 15.69
CA GLY A 499 0.96 -30.39 14.76
C GLY A 499 -0.50 -30.01 14.99
N ASN A 500 -1.00 -30.09 16.23
CA ASN A 500 -2.37 -29.73 16.58
C ASN A 500 -2.45 -28.38 17.32
N LEU A 501 -3.52 -27.62 17.10
CA LEU A 501 -3.89 -26.48 17.94
C LEU A 501 -4.99 -26.87 18.94
N SER A 502 -5.11 -26.13 20.04
CA SER A 502 -6.14 -26.36 21.08
C SER A 502 -6.51 -25.07 21.79
N TRP A 503 -7.79 -24.89 22.09
CA TRP A 503 -8.31 -23.81 22.95
C TRP A 503 -8.38 -24.20 24.43
N GLY A 504 -8.15 -25.48 24.75
CA GLY A 504 -8.09 -25.98 26.12
C GLY A 504 -6.67 -26.10 26.67
N ASP A 505 -6.57 -26.16 28.01
CA ASP A 505 -5.34 -26.19 28.81
C ASP A 505 -4.30 -27.26 28.41
N VAL A 506 -3.04 -27.01 28.80
CA VAL A 506 -1.91 -27.93 28.62
C VAL A 506 -2.09 -29.14 29.50
N LYS A 507 -2.17 -30.34 28.90
CA LYS A 507 -2.20 -31.60 29.66
C LYS A 507 -0.95 -32.46 29.47
N THR A 508 -0.27 -32.33 28.33
CA THR A 508 0.89 -33.16 27.98
C THR A 508 2.00 -32.27 27.43
N PRO A 509 3.21 -32.29 28.03
CA PRO A 509 4.38 -31.60 27.49
C PRO A 509 4.69 -32.04 26.06
N ALA A 510 4.93 -31.07 25.18
CA ALA A 510 5.27 -31.28 23.79
C ALA A 510 6.35 -30.29 23.34
N LYS A 511 7.05 -30.65 22.27
CA LYS A 511 7.99 -29.77 21.58
C LYS A 511 8.00 -30.04 20.09
N THR A 512 8.15 -28.99 19.29
CA THR A 512 8.31 -29.07 17.84
C THR A 512 9.63 -28.43 17.48
N ALA A 513 10.49 -29.15 16.75
CA ALA A 513 11.81 -28.66 16.36
C ALA A 513 11.98 -28.69 14.84
N TYR A 514 12.63 -27.64 14.31
CA TYR A 514 13.00 -27.53 12.91
C TYR A 514 14.40 -26.92 12.79
N THR A 515 15.11 -27.21 11.70
CA THR A 515 16.42 -26.62 11.42
C THR A 515 16.26 -25.50 10.42
N SER A 516 16.58 -24.28 10.84
CA SER A 516 16.64 -23.12 9.97
C SER A 516 18.06 -22.98 9.40
N ASP A 517 18.18 -22.90 8.08
CA ASP A 517 19.46 -22.80 7.37
C ASP A 517 19.51 -21.49 6.57
N PRO A 518 20.33 -20.49 6.97
CA PRO A 518 20.47 -19.25 6.22
C PRO A 518 21.02 -19.42 4.79
N ALA A 519 21.55 -20.60 4.42
CA ALA A 519 21.93 -20.89 3.03
C ALA A 519 20.74 -21.31 2.14
N ASN A 520 19.62 -21.70 2.75
CA ASN A 520 18.37 -22.08 2.07
C ASN A 520 17.15 -21.44 2.77
N PRO A 521 17.08 -20.10 2.86
CA PRO A 521 16.00 -19.43 3.57
C PRO A 521 14.63 -19.71 2.93
N VAL A 522 13.59 -19.69 3.75
CA VAL A 522 12.19 -19.79 3.31
C VAL A 522 11.84 -18.53 2.50
N PRO A 523 11.41 -18.67 1.23
CA PRO A 523 10.99 -17.52 0.42
C PRO A 523 9.71 -16.89 0.99
N TYR A 524 9.58 -15.57 0.92
CA TYR A 524 8.37 -14.88 1.41
C TYR A 524 7.18 -14.95 0.47
N ARG A 525 7.44 -15.18 -0.81
CA ARG A 525 6.47 -15.37 -1.90
C ARG A 525 7.04 -16.30 -2.97
N HIS A 526 6.23 -16.71 -3.93
CA HIS A 526 6.67 -17.54 -5.05
C HIS A 526 7.89 -16.94 -5.77
N ARG A 527 8.85 -17.81 -6.10
CA ARG A 527 10.02 -17.47 -6.93
C ARG A 527 9.70 -17.64 -8.42
N PRO A 528 10.28 -16.83 -9.32
CA PRO A 528 11.26 -15.78 -9.06
C PRO A 528 10.63 -14.50 -8.49
N ILE A 529 11.42 -13.75 -7.71
CA ILE A 529 11.00 -12.53 -7.01
C ILE A 529 11.50 -11.30 -7.80
N GLN A 530 10.59 -10.40 -8.17
CA GLN A 530 10.90 -9.17 -8.91
C GLN A 530 11.36 -8.05 -7.97
N PRO A 531 12.00 -6.98 -8.48
CA PRO A 531 12.14 -5.72 -7.74
C PRO A 531 10.79 -5.24 -7.22
N THR A 532 10.77 -4.63 -6.03
CA THR A 532 9.57 -4.27 -5.26
C THR A 532 8.53 -3.55 -6.14
N TYR A 533 8.97 -2.48 -6.83
CA TYR A 533 8.15 -1.67 -7.72
C TYR A 533 8.42 -1.91 -9.21
N GLY A 534 9.04 -3.04 -9.55
CA GLY A 534 9.34 -3.40 -10.94
C GLY A 534 8.09 -3.79 -11.74
N GLU A 535 8.18 -3.69 -13.06
CA GLU A 535 7.12 -4.16 -13.97
C GLU A 535 6.79 -5.65 -13.71
N GLY A 536 5.51 -5.95 -13.50
CA GLY A 536 5.03 -7.30 -13.22
C GLY A 536 5.36 -7.83 -11.81
N SER A 537 5.77 -6.97 -10.88
CA SER A 537 6.01 -7.36 -9.49
C SER A 537 4.73 -7.84 -8.80
N GLU A 538 4.82 -8.99 -8.14
CA GLU A 538 3.73 -9.54 -7.32
C GLU A 538 3.73 -8.96 -5.88
N TRP A 539 4.43 -7.83 -5.66
CA TRP A 539 4.66 -7.28 -4.31
C TRP A 539 3.35 -6.92 -3.65
N PHE A 540 2.49 -6.27 -4.42
CA PHE A 540 1.23 -5.75 -3.97
C PHE A 540 0.28 -6.77 -3.31
N ASN A 541 0.35 -8.06 -3.65
CA ASN A 541 -0.62 -9.06 -3.17
C ASN A 541 0.01 -10.17 -2.32
N TRP A 542 1.29 -10.06 -1.94
CA TRP A 542 2.04 -11.17 -1.32
C TRP A 542 1.43 -11.63 0.01
N LEU A 543 0.81 -10.72 0.77
CA LEU A 543 0.12 -11.03 2.03
C LEU A 543 -1.14 -11.90 1.85
N THR A 544 -1.76 -11.82 0.67
CA THR A 544 -2.91 -12.68 0.34
C THR A 544 -2.52 -13.97 -0.37
N GLU A 545 -1.24 -14.24 -0.61
CA GLU A 545 -0.77 -15.40 -1.37
C GLU A 545 -0.93 -16.71 -0.59
N ASP A 546 -1.17 -17.80 -1.32
CA ASP A 546 -1.40 -19.12 -0.74
C ASP A 546 -0.15 -19.67 -0.05
N GLN A 547 -0.18 -19.86 1.26
CA GLN A 547 0.99 -20.32 2.02
C GLN A 547 1.36 -21.80 1.77
N ARG A 548 0.58 -22.56 0.98
CA ARG A 548 0.90 -23.96 0.67
C ARG A 548 2.23 -24.15 -0.08
N PHE A 549 2.72 -23.12 -0.78
CA PHE A 549 4.00 -23.22 -1.49
C PHE A 549 5.20 -23.50 -0.58
N VAL A 550 5.07 -23.23 0.73
CA VAL A 550 6.08 -23.54 1.75
C VAL A 550 5.67 -24.66 2.70
N ALA A 551 4.47 -25.24 2.57
CA ALA A 551 3.94 -26.22 3.53
C ALA A 551 4.74 -27.53 3.62
N ASP A 552 5.41 -27.95 2.54
CA ASP A 552 6.23 -29.16 2.50
C ASP A 552 7.68 -28.93 2.99
N ARG A 553 8.02 -27.70 3.34
CA ARG A 553 9.36 -27.37 3.82
C ARG A 553 9.57 -27.88 5.25
N LYS A 554 10.75 -28.46 5.51
CA LYS A 554 11.11 -29.01 6.82
C LYS A 554 11.55 -27.96 7.85
N ASP A 555 11.74 -26.72 7.39
CA ASP A 555 12.10 -25.55 8.19
C ASP A 555 10.90 -24.61 8.43
N VAL A 556 9.68 -25.14 8.27
CA VAL A 556 8.42 -24.50 8.65
C VAL A 556 7.63 -25.46 9.55
N ALA A 557 7.40 -25.08 10.80
CA ALA A 557 6.56 -25.83 11.73
C ALA A 557 5.09 -25.41 11.55
N THR A 558 4.17 -26.38 11.53
CA THR A 558 2.75 -26.13 11.25
C THR A 558 1.87 -26.81 12.30
N TRP A 559 0.85 -26.09 12.77
CA TRP A 559 -0.20 -26.60 13.64
C TRP A 559 -1.58 -26.29 13.07
N LYS A 560 -2.57 -27.16 13.32
CA LYS A 560 -3.93 -27.01 12.76
C LYS A 560 -5.04 -27.33 13.77
N ILE A 561 -6.20 -26.70 13.61
CA ILE A 561 -7.46 -27.10 14.25
C ILE A 561 -8.66 -26.79 13.33
N PRO A 562 -9.59 -27.74 13.10
CA PRO A 562 -10.77 -27.48 12.30
C PRO A 562 -11.74 -26.54 13.03
N VAL A 563 -12.49 -25.77 12.25
CA VAL A 563 -13.52 -24.84 12.74
C VAL A 563 -14.88 -25.48 12.57
N LYS A 564 -15.59 -25.77 13.67
CA LYS A 564 -16.93 -26.40 13.61
C LYS A 564 -18.07 -25.40 13.60
N LYS A 565 -17.87 -24.21 14.15
CA LYS A 565 -18.79 -23.07 14.16
C LYS A 565 -18.00 -21.80 13.83
N ASP A 566 -18.63 -20.83 13.19
CA ASP A 566 -18.01 -19.54 12.87
C ASP A 566 -17.37 -18.91 14.13
N LEU A 567 -16.11 -18.49 13.99
CA LEU A 567 -15.34 -17.83 15.05
C LEU A 567 -15.03 -16.41 14.61
N VAL A 568 -15.40 -15.44 15.44
CA VAL A 568 -15.20 -14.03 15.13
C VAL A 568 -14.00 -13.54 15.92
N ALA A 569 -12.94 -13.14 15.23
CA ALA A 569 -11.74 -12.54 15.81
C ALA A 569 -11.69 -11.06 15.44
N THR A 570 -11.76 -10.16 16.43
CA THR A 570 -11.73 -8.72 16.22
C THR A 570 -10.85 -8.03 17.27
N GLY A 571 -9.74 -7.44 16.85
CA GLY A 571 -8.74 -6.78 17.69
C GLY A 571 -7.33 -7.36 17.51
N GLU A 572 -6.46 -7.17 18.51
CA GLU A 572 -5.05 -7.53 18.42
C GLU A 572 -4.80 -9.04 18.59
N VAL A 573 -4.01 -9.62 17.67
CA VAL A 573 -3.48 -10.98 17.83
C VAL A 573 -2.07 -10.90 18.41
N ILE A 574 -1.80 -11.59 19.52
CA ILE A 574 -0.47 -11.60 20.15
C ILE A 574 0.15 -12.99 20.04
N ALA A 575 1.38 -13.07 19.51
CA ALA A 575 2.18 -14.28 19.61
C ALA A 575 2.86 -14.34 20.99
N ASP A 576 2.69 -15.44 21.71
CA ASP A 576 3.35 -15.72 22.99
C ASP A 576 4.06 -17.08 22.88
N ILE A 577 5.31 -17.04 22.43
CA ILE A 577 6.05 -18.21 21.95
C ILE A 577 7.25 -18.49 22.84
N PHE A 578 7.27 -19.68 23.44
CA PHE A 578 8.41 -20.18 24.18
C PHE A 578 9.32 -20.98 23.24
N ALA A 579 10.51 -20.46 22.97
CA ALA A 579 11.44 -21.06 22.02
C ALA A 579 12.88 -21.10 22.52
N SER A 580 13.66 -22.05 21.99
CA SER A 580 15.12 -22.10 22.15
C SER A 580 15.79 -22.29 20.80
N THR A 581 17.01 -21.77 20.64
CA THR A 581 17.86 -21.99 19.46
C THR A 581 19.18 -22.65 19.86
N THR A 582 19.73 -23.52 19.00
CA THR A 582 21.13 -23.98 19.16
C THR A 582 22.15 -22.91 18.77
N GLY A 583 21.69 -21.83 18.13
CA GLY A 583 22.47 -20.66 17.78
C GLY A 583 22.60 -19.67 18.95
N THR A 584 22.94 -18.42 18.62
CA THR A 584 23.02 -17.32 19.61
C THR A 584 22.25 -16.06 19.20
N ASP A 585 21.51 -16.14 18.10
CA ASP A 585 20.55 -15.17 17.59
C ASP A 585 19.55 -15.98 16.73
N GLY A 586 18.46 -15.37 16.29
CA GLY A 586 17.49 -15.98 15.39
C GLY A 586 16.24 -15.13 15.25
N ASP A 587 15.63 -15.17 14.06
CA ASP A 587 14.33 -14.55 13.84
C ASP A 587 13.22 -15.61 14.06
N LEU A 588 12.05 -15.18 14.53
CA LEU A 588 10.83 -15.99 14.56
C LEU A 588 9.75 -15.28 13.75
N VAL A 589 9.22 -15.97 12.75
CA VAL A 589 8.07 -15.54 11.95
C VAL A 589 6.90 -16.38 12.40
N VAL A 590 5.79 -15.75 12.75
CA VAL A 590 4.55 -16.41 13.14
C VAL A 590 3.46 -15.97 12.17
N LYS A 591 2.67 -16.91 11.69
CA LYS A 591 1.53 -16.67 10.79
C LYS A 591 0.28 -17.32 11.37
N LEU A 592 -0.81 -16.57 11.46
CA LEU A 592 -2.17 -17.08 11.66
C LEU A 592 -2.87 -17.14 10.31
N ILE A 593 -3.36 -18.31 9.95
CA ILE A 593 -3.85 -18.62 8.60
C ILE A 593 -5.27 -19.17 8.69
N ASP A 594 -6.14 -18.69 7.81
CA ASP A 594 -7.42 -19.32 7.50
C ASP A 594 -7.23 -20.27 6.29
N GLN A 595 -7.33 -21.58 6.55
CA GLN A 595 -7.31 -22.58 5.50
C GLN A 595 -8.74 -22.89 5.05
N TYR A 596 -9.03 -22.57 3.79
CA TYR A 596 -10.29 -22.85 3.12
C TYR A 596 -10.55 -24.36 3.00
N PRO A 597 -11.82 -24.80 2.83
CA PRO A 597 -12.17 -26.21 2.69
C PRO A 597 -11.50 -26.86 1.48
N ASP A 598 -11.13 -28.14 1.60
CA ASP A 598 -10.52 -28.89 0.50
C ASP A 598 -11.48 -29.09 -0.69
N ASP A 599 -12.79 -28.98 -0.45
CA ASP A 599 -13.87 -29.11 -1.41
C ASP A 599 -14.54 -27.78 -1.79
N ASP A 600 -13.84 -26.65 -1.60
CA ASP A 600 -14.33 -25.33 -2.02
C ASP A 600 -14.86 -25.32 -3.47
N SER A 601 -15.95 -24.58 -3.65
CA SER A 601 -16.63 -24.42 -4.94
C SER A 601 -15.76 -23.76 -6.00
N ASP A 602 -14.88 -22.82 -5.61
CA ASP A 602 -13.85 -22.28 -6.49
C ASP A 602 -12.61 -23.20 -6.42
N PRO A 603 -12.22 -23.86 -7.53
CA PRO A 603 -11.03 -24.71 -7.55
C PRO A 603 -9.73 -24.01 -7.12
N LYS A 604 -9.64 -22.67 -7.25
CA LYS A 604 -8.47 -21.90 -6.79
C LYS A 604 -8.40 -21.82 -5.26
N MET A 605 -9.55 -21.86 -4.58
CA MET A 605 -9.67 -21.69 -3.13
C MET A 605 -9.63 -23.02 -2.36
N ARG A 606 -9.70 -24.17 -3.03
CA ARG A 606 -9.64 -25.48 -2.37
C ARG A 606 -8.38 -25.64 -1.54
N GLY A 607 -8.51 -25.74 -0.23
CA GLY A 607 -7.38 -25.87 0.71
C GLY A 607 -6.47 -24.64 0.77
N TYR A 608 -6.88 -23.49 0.20
CA TYR A 608 -6.09 -22.25 0.14
C TYR A 608 -5.73 -21.78 1.55
N GLN A 609 -4.45 -21.44 1.78
CA GLN A 609 -3.97 -20.95 3.07
C GLN A 609 -3.79 -19.43 3.02
N LEU A 610 -4.85 -18.70 3.37
CA LEU A 610 -4.85 -17.24 3.45
C LEU A 610 -4.24 -16.81 4.78
N MET A 611 -3.16 -16.02 4.75
CA MET A 611 -2.68 -15.38 5.98
C MET A 611 -3.71 -14.35 6.44
N THR A 612 -3.97 -14.30 7.73
CA THR A 612 -4.88 -13.32 8.37
C THR A 612 -4.12 -12.36 9.27
N ASN A 613 -3.06 -12.84 9.90
CA ASN A 613 -2.09 -12.07 10.66
C ASN A 613 -0.73 -12.73 10.53
N GLU A 614 0.31 -11.92 10.55
CA GLU A 614 1.67 -12.39 10.44
C GLU A 614 2.64 -11.35 10.96
N GLU A 615 3.71 -11.79 11.60
CA GLU A 615 4.81 -10.90 11.95
C GLU A 615 6.11 -11.67 12.21
N ILE A 616 7.22 -11.00 11.94
CA ILE A 616 8.58 -11.41 12.29
C ILE A 616 9.05 -10.69 13.54
N PHE A 617 9.78 -11.40 14.40
CA PHE A 617 10.47 -10.85 15.56
C PHE A 617 11.95 -11.24 15.51
N ARG A 618 12.84 -10.25 15.67
CA ARG A 618 14.29 -10.47 15.68
C ARG A 618 14.81 -10.71 17.10
N GLY A 619 15.24 -11.94 17.37
CA GLY A 619 15.43 -12.45 18.73
C GLY A 619 16.46 -11.74 19.60
N ARG A 620 17.49 -11.10 19.02
CA ARG A 620 18.43 -10.25 19.79
C ARG A 620 17.74 -9.14 20.58
N TYR A 621 16.52 -8.75 20.24
CA TYR A 621 15.76 -7.66 20.86
C TYR A 621 14.76 -8.09 21.93
N ILE A 622 14.75 -9.37 22.32
CA ILE A 622 13.83 -9.92 23.32
C ILE A 622 13.88 -9.22 24.69
N ASP A 623 15.02 -8.62 25.06
CA ASP A 623 15.21 -7.87 26.31
C ASP A 623 15.08 -6.34 26.11
N GLY A 624 14.68 -5.89 24.92
CA GLY A 624 14.49 -4.48 24.54
C GLY A 624 15.09 -4.12 23.17
N PHE A 625 14.33 -3.37 22.38
CA PHE A 625 14.68 -2.98 20.99
C PHE A 625 15.93 -2.10 20.86
N ASN A 626 16.28 -1.34 21.90
CA ASN A 626 17.51 -0.53 21.96
C ASN A 626 18.72 -1.28 22.57
N ARG A 627 18.55 -2.55 22.95
CA ARG A 627 19.54 -3.33 23.72
C ARG A 627 19.71 -4.73 23.12
N PRO A 628 20.28 -4.85 21.91
CA PRO A 628 20.53 -6.15 21.32
C PRO A 628 21.46 -7.00 22.21
N ARG A 629 21.09 -8.27 22.41
CA ARG A 629 21.89 -9.24 23.17
C ARG A 629 21.89 -10.60 22.52
N ALA A 630 22.98 -11.34 22.72
CA ALA A 630 23.05 -12.73 22.33
C ALA A 630 22.03 -13.55 23.13
N ILE A 631 21.28 -14.40 22.44
CA ILE A 631 20.52 -15.48 23.07
C ILE A 631 21.53 -16.57 23.46
N ARG A 632 21.42 -17.11 24.67
CA ARG A 632 22.25 -18.24 25.07
C ARG A 632 21.73 -19.51 24.41
N ALA A 633 22.62 -20.25 23.75
CA ALA A 633 22.26 -21.49 23.04
C ALA A 633 21.59 -22.49 23.99
N GLY A 634 20.42 -23.00 23.59
CA GLY A 634 19.62 -23.96 24.34
C GLY A 634 18.75 -23.38 25.45
N ASP A 635 18.87 -22.08 25.77
CA ASP A 635 17.98 -21.45 26.74
C ASP A 635 16.58 -21.29 26.14
N ILE A 636 15.56 -21.68 26.92
CA ILE A 636 14.15 -21.41 26.59
C ILE A 636 13.85 -19.96 26.94
N ARG A 637 13.34 -19.20 25.98
CA ARG A 637 12.98 -17.80 26.12
C ARG A 637 11.55 -17.56 25.66
N GLU A 638 10.86 -16.65 26.31
CA GLU A 638 9.53 -16.17 25.94
C GLU A 638 9.65 -15.01 24.95
N PHE A 639 9.14 -15.20 23.74
CA PHE A 639 9.02 -14.18 22.71
C PHE A 639 7.56 -13.77 22.66
N LYS A 640 7.28 -12.50 22.99
CA LYS A 640 5.91 -11.98 23.05
C LYS A 640 5.78 -10.68 22.29
N TRP A 641 4.99 -10.67 21.21
CA TRP A 641 4.82 -9.51 20.34
C TRP A 641 3.49 -9.55 19.57
N SER A 642 3.07 -8.39 19.09
CA SER A 642 1.86 -8.21 18.29
C SER A 642 2.02 -8.79 16.87
N LEU A 643 0.98 -9.44 16.36
CA LEU A 643 0.79 -9.78 14.95
C LEU A 643 -0.22 -8.83 14.27
N HIS A 644 -0.44 -7.65 14.86
CA HIS A 644 -1.38 -6.61 14.46
C HIS A 644 -2.85 -6.95 14.70
N ASP A 645 -3.70 -5.95 14.53
CA ASP A 645 -5.15 -6.10 14.62
C ASP A 645 -5.73 -6.88 13.44
N VAL A 646 -6.87 -7.53 13.70
CA VAL A 646 -7.67 -8.25 12.69
C VAL A 646 -9.16 -7.99 12.91
N ASP A 647 -9.95 -8.08 11.84
CA ASP A 647 -11.40 -8.30 11.93
C ASP A 647 -11.77 -9.37 10.90
N HIS A 648 -11.87 -10.62 11.38
CA HIS A 648 -11.99 -11.81 10.55
C HIS A 648 -12.96 -12.82 11.15
N VAL A 649 -13.66 -13.55 10.28
CA VAL A 649 -14.48 -14.71 10.66
C VAL A 649 -13.91 -15.97 10.04
N PHE A 650 -13.32 -16.83 10.87
CA PHE A 650 -13.00 -18.19 10.47
C PHE A 650 -14.31 -18.97 10.33
N LYS A 651 -14.65 -19.39 9.11
CA LYS A 651 -15.94 -20.03 8.81
C LYS A 651 -15.97 -21.49 9.25
N ALA A 652 -17.17 -21.96 9.64
CA ALA A 652 -17.39 -23.39 9.84
C ALA A 652 -16.99 -24.19 8.58
N GLY A 653 -16.21 -25.26 8.77
CA GLY A 653 -15.63 -26.06 7.69
C GLY A 653 -14.22 -25.64 7.28
N HIS A 654 -13.78 -24.44 7.65
CA HIS A 654 -12.39 -24.02 7.48
C HIS A 654 -11.49 -24.66 8.56
N THR A 655 -10.19 -24.42 8.46
CA THR A 655 -9.19 -24.86 9.43
C THR A 655 -8.29 -23.69 9.81
N ILE A 656 -8.16 -23.40 11.10
CA ILE A 656 -7.15 -22.45 11.58
C ILE A 656 -5.80 -23.15 11.50
N VAL A 657 -4.83 -22.47 10.92
CA VAL A 657 -3.45 -22.93 10.78
C VAL A 657 -2.52 -21.92 11.43
N VAL A 658 -1.53 -22.39 12.19
CA VAL A 658 -0.41 -21.58 12.66
C VAL A 658 0.86 -22.11 12.03
N GLN A 659 1.63 -21.23 11.40
CA GLN A 659 2.97 -21.56 10.88
C GLN A 659 4.03 -20.78 11.64
N VAL A 660 5.16 -21.44 11.94
CA VAL A 660 6.35 -20.82 12.53
C VAL A 660 7.59 -21.18 11.72
N GLN A 661 8.38 -20.17 11.36
CA GLN A 661 9.63 -20.31 10.60
C GLN A 661 10.66 -19.26 11.07
N SER A 662 11.91 -19.33 10.62
CA SER A 662 13.00 -18.43 11.09
C SER A 662 13.72 -17.64 9.99
N THR A 663 13.14 -17.60 8.80
CA THR A 663 13.60 -16.76 7.68
C THR A 663 12.39 -16.37 6.84
N TRP A 664 12.41 -15.21 6.20
CA TRP A 664 11.33 -14.77 5.30
C TRP A 664 11.89 -13.91 4.17
N PHE A 665 12.54 -14.58 3.23
CA PHE A 665 13.57 -14.00 2.39
C PHE A 665 13.09 -13.81 0.94
N PRO A 666 13.59 -12.82 0.17
CA PRO A 666 14.49 -11.73 0.56
C PRO A 666 13.78 -10.50 1.13
N LEU A 667 12.49 -10.58 1.49
CA LEU A 667 11.82 -9.44 2.13
C LEU A 667 12.61 -9.00 3.36
N TYR A 668 12.89 -9.92 4.28
CA TYR A 668 13.76 -9.66 5.43
C TYR A 668 15.17 -10.18 5.21
N ASP A 669 16.18 -9.44 5.68
CA ASP A 669 17.56 -9.93 5.69
C ASP A 669 17.71 -11.16 6.59
N ARG A 670 18.60 -12.07 6.20
CA ARG A 670 18.80 -13.31 6.95
C ARG A 670 19.47 -13.01 8.29
N ASN A 671 18.85 -13.44 9.38
CA ASN A 671 19.56 -13.56 10.64
C ASN A 671 20.70 -14.60 10.49
N PRO A 672 21.95 -14.30 10.91
CA PRO A 672 23.06 -15.26 10.81
C PRO A 672 22.90 -16.48 11.73
N GLN A 673 21.99 -16.39 12.71
CA GLN A 673 21.77 -17.32 13.82
C GLN A 673 22.98 -17.45 14.76
N THR A 674 23.98 -16.60 14.54
CA THR A 674 25.07 -16.31 15.47
C THR A 674 25.02 -14.83 15.81
N TYR A 675 25.21 -14.51 17.08
CA TYR A 675 25.21 -13.12 17.49
C TYR A 675 26.43 -12.40 16.92
N VAL A 676 26.15 -11.41 16.09
CA VAL A 676 27.12 -10.43 15.59
C VAL A 676 26.70 -9.02 16.01
N PRO A 677 27.65 -8.07 16.17
CA PRO A 677 27.31 -6.70 16.57
C PRO A 677 26.30 -6.02 15.64
N ASN A 678 26.39 -6.26 14.32
CA ASN A 678 25.44 -5.76 13.34
C ASN A 678 25.22 -6.80 12.22
N ILE A 679 23.98 -7.29 12.07
CA ILE A 679 23.59 -8.29 11.06
C ILE A 679 23.84 -7.81 9.63
N MET A 680 23.64 -6.52 9.35
CA MET A 680 23.85 -5.95 8.03
C MET A 680 25.32 -5.98 7.58
N THR A 681 26.24 -6.22 8.51
CA THR A 681 27.69 -6.37 8.28
C THR A 681 28.18 -7.81 8.49
N ALA A 682 27.26 -8.77 8.63
CA ALA A 682 27.59 -10.17 8.86
C ALA A 682 28.47 -10.73 7.73
N LYS A 683 29.46 -11.54 8.11
CA LYS A 683 30.37 -12.20 7.19
C LYS A 683 29.81 -13.55 6.77
N PRO A 684 30.25 -14.12 5.63
CA PRO A 684 29.81 -15.44 5.20
C PRO A 684 29.94 -16.56 6.26
N ALA A 685 30.97 -16.50 7.11
CA ALA A 685 31.21 -17.49 8.16
C ALA A 685 30.30 -17.36 9.41
N ASP A 686 29.57 -16.24 9.53
CA ASP A 686 28.66 -15.98 10.65
C ASP A 686 27.32 -16.69 10.44
N TYR A 687 26.91 -16.88 9.18
CA TYR A 687 25.70 -17.61 8.81
C TYR A 687 25.86 -19.10 9.11
N LYS A 688 25.15 -19.60 10.12
CA LYS A 688 25.17 -21.01 10.52
C LYS A 688 23.76 -21.52 10.68
N ALA A 689 23.51 -22.75 10.23
CA ALA A 689 22.26 -23.43 10.53
C ALA A 689 22.09 -23.63 12.05
N ALA A 690 20.86 -23.53 12.52
CA ALA A 690 20.49 -23.68 13.91
C ALA A 690 19.18 -24.44 14.02
N THR A 691 19.05 -25.27 15.05
CA THR A 691 17.78 -25.92 15.38
C THR A 691 17.00 -25.01 16.32
N ILE A 692 15.78 -24.67 15.90
CA ILE A 692 14.79 -23.94 16.68
C ILE A 692 13.84 -24.96 17.26
N THR A 693 13.52 -24.82 18.56
CA THR A 693 12.56 -25.68 19.25
C THR A 693 11.50 -24.83 19.91
N ILE A 694 10.24 -25.08 19.60
CA ILE A 694 9.06 -24.47 20.20
C ILE A 694 8.52 -25.40 21.29
N TYR A 695 8.22 -24.84 22.47
CA TYR A 695 7.82 -25.60 23.66
C TYR A 695 6.34 -25.39 23.99
N SER A 696 5.67 -26.47 24.42
CA SER A 696 4.34 -26.41 25.05
C SER A 696 4.33 -27.39 26.22
N ASP A 697 4.70 -26.89 27.39
CA ASP A 697 4.62 -27.59 28.67
C ASP A 697 3.97 -26.68 29.73
N LYS A 698 3.93 -27.13 30.99
CA LYS A 698 3.25 -26.40 32.06
C LYS A 698 3.86 -25.03 32.36
N ASP A 699 5.17 -24.89 32.18
CA ASP A 699 5.93 -23.68 32.50
C ASP A 699 6.27 -22.86 31.24
N HIS A 700 6.16 -23.47 30.06
CA HIS A 700 6.47 -22.87 28.75
C HIS A 700 5.39 -23.23 27.73
N ASP A 701 4.28 -22.49 27.69
CA ASP A 701 3.14 -22.81 26.84
C ASP A 701 3.01 -21.85 25.65
N SER A 702 3.59 -22.23 24.51
CA SER A 702 3.46 -21.42 23.29
C SER A 702 2.02 -21.35 22.81
N SER A 703 1.52 -20.14 22.59
CA SER A 703 0.15 -19.86 22.17
C SER A 703 0.06 -18.59 21.33
N LEU A 704 -1.04 -18.44 20.60
CA LEU A 704 -1.48 -17.12 20.12
C LEU A 704 -2.65 -16.65 20.99
N GLN A 705 -2.64 -15.40 21.42
CA GLN A 705 -3.80 -14.77 22.04
C GLN A 705 -4.67 -14.23 20.90
N VAL A 706 -5.78 -14.91 20.64
CA VAL A 706 -6.72 -14.56 19.56
C VAL A 706 -7.89 -13.76 20.15
N PRO A 707 -8.25 -12.59 19.63
CA PRO A 707 -9.22 -11.67 20.20
C PRO A 707 -10.67 -12.08 19.83
N LEU A 708 -11.18 -13.13 20.48
CA LEU A 708 -12.49 -13.70 20.14
C LEU A 708 -13.64 -12.81 20.65
N MET A 709 -14.61 -12.56 19.79
CA MET A 709 -15.84 -11.81 20.08
C MET A 709 -17.00 -12.70 20.54
N ASN A 710 -16.93 -14.01 20.28
CA ASN A 710 -17.93 -14.97 20.69
C ASN A 710 -17.34 -16.05 21.62
N GLN A 711 -17.88 -16.13 22.85
CA GLN A 711 -17.55 -17.23 23.76
C GLN A 711 -18.07 -18.55 23.19
N CYS A 712 -17.19 -19.52 23.07
CA CYS A 712 -17.48 -20.82 22.51
C CYS A 712 -17.03 -21.89 23.51
N ASP A 713 -17.97 -22.68 24.03
CA ASP A 713 -17.63 -23.86 24.83
C ASP A 713 -16.75 -24.79 23.98
N ALA A 714 -15.55 -25.10 24.48
CA ALA A 714 -14.49 -25.77 23.72
C ALA A 714 -14.88 -27.10 23.05
N VAL A 715 -15.97 -27.72 23.50
CA VAL A 715 -16.51 -28.99 22.97
C VAL A 715 -17.46 -28.77 21.78
N GLU A 716 -18.14 -27.62 21.69
CA GLU A 716 -19.16 -27.38 20.66
C GLU A 716 -18.63 -26.66 19.42
N CYS A 717 -17.54 -25.90 19.53
CA CYS A 717 -17.03 -25.07 18.44
C CYS A 717 -15.77 -25.63 17.74
N PHE A 718 -15.09 -26.62 18.33
CA PHE A 718 -13.77 -27.09 17.89
C PHE A 718 -13.64 -28.60 17.91
#